data_AF-A0A9D6N8T4-F1
#
_entry.id   AF-A0A9D6N8T4-F1
#
_cell.length_a   1.000
_cell.length_b   1.000
_cell.length_c   1.000
_cell.angle_alpha   90.00
_cell.angle_beta   90.00
_cell.angle_gamma   90.00
#
_symmetry.space_group_name_H-M   'P 1'
#
loop_
_entity.id
_entity.type
_entity.pdbx_description
1 polymer ?
#
loop_
_entity_poly.entity_id
_entity_poly.type
_entity_poly.pdbx_seq_one_letter_code
_entity_poly.pdbx_strand_id
1 'polypeptide(L)'
;MHHQDPGAAARPRLSRVHHCPARQLPVLALALALAVSLDAASPTTADAAISVGAARAEISPSTQILNWVGHDPYPGVLDPVFARALVISDGESRAVVVTWDLTDTREGFVARVRKEIQKATGIPGDHVLINASHTHSAPWVPSEGDPLLSAEQKTLLRVEKGPGFLDWGNLVVAQTIRAVREADAAKRAVHLSIARAWAGDLVFNRRPVREDSRVETTFTPDRPYALPQAQRFGPMDPTLTILGWESEAEPPRAVATLFSLPCHPVSIYPHDKRVSADWPGPVSARLAASLGGESLFAQGCAGDIVPIRRNLPARDRMSELIGDRALEAWSVRGRVQTGKLRVARVPVTLPLNEAGRRDMGRDAIASETQAISLGDLAIVALPGEPLTALNLEIQRRSPFPHTLVLGYSNGGGVQYVGPTGEKRRGGYEMGVAGSGEDRCGQILVDAAVGALQRLRAEDLLDATTPDRLDLYLLIGQSNMAGRGPLEAIDETPHPRLLSFEANKRWRVAVDPLHHDKANAGVGLGGWFGRSIADGGSNRVVGLIPAAVGGTPLSRWVRGGDLYLQALDQARAAMKQGRLKAILWHQGENDSGAEQDAQSYARRLAGMIQDLRQDLGAGEIPFIAGELGRFLVSDPRDDTPLAKTINDQLRSLEGRVPRYAVVSSERLTVLPDRIHFDSASLREFGQRYAEALRAMKP
;
A
#
# COMPACT_ATOMS: atom_id res chain seq x y z
N MET A 1 7.47 81.61 20.35
CA MET A 1 6.57 82.70 19.92
C MET A 1 6.35 82.54 18.41
N HIS A 2 5.08 82.48 17.98
CA HIS A 2 4.56 82.73 16.61
C HIS A 2 5.05 81.80 15.47
N HIS A 3 4.27 81.33 14.49
CA HIS A 3 2.82 81.34 14.16
C HIS A 3 2.59 80.13 13.18
N GLN A 4 1.41 79.60 12.86
CA GLN A 4 -0.01 79.90 13.15
C GLN A 4 -0.87 78.60 13.05
N ASP A 5 -2.19 78.71 13.22
CA ASP A 5 -3.23 77.74 12.81
C ASP A 5 -4.34 78.56 12.11
N PRO A 6 -5.09 78.06 11.11
CA PRO A 6 -6.44 77.55 11.45
C PRO A 6 -7.04 76.47 10.50
N GLY A 7 -8.04 75.73 11.00
CA GLY A 7 -9.21 75.37 10.17
C GLY A 7 -9.82 73.98 10.37
N ALA A 8 -10.57 73.76 11.45
CA ALA A 8 -11.34 72.53 11.67
C ALA A 8 -12.84 72.68 11.34
N ALA A 9 -13.49 71.60 10.89
CA ALA A 9 -14.95 71.52 10.75
C ALA A 9 -15.53 70.28 11.46
N ALA A 10 -16.22 70.55 12.58
CA ALA A 10 -17.31 69.82 13.23
C ALA A 10 -17.39 68.27 13.22
N ARG A 11 -17.39 67.68 14.43
CA ARG A 11 -18.19 66.49 14.79
C ARG A 11 -19.03 66.80 16.05
N PRO A 12 -20.29 66.33 16.16
CA PRO A 12 -21.11 66.55 17.35
C PRO A 12 -20.74 65.58 18.49
N ARG A 13 -20.91 66.04 19.73
CA ARG A 13 -20.82 65.22 20.95
C ARG A 13 -22.19 64.68 21.34
N LEU A 14 -22.24 63.47 21.88
CA LEU A 14 -23.21 63.07 22.91
C LEU A 14 -22.51 62.29 24.04
N SER A 15 -23.18 62.16 25.18
CA SER A 15 -22.55 62.13 26.50
C SER A 15 -22.46 60.77 27.21
N ARG A 16 -21.46 60.68 28.09
CA ARG A 16 -21.29 59.80 29.27
C ARG A 16 -22.39 58.77 29.59
N VAL A 17 -21.98 57.51 29.77
CA VAL A 17 -22.59 56.56 30.72
C VAL A 17 -21.47 55.91 31.55
N HIS A 18 -21.79 55.49 32.78
CA HIS A 18 -20.85 55.16 33.87
C HIS A 18 -20.11 53.83 33.72
N HIS A 19 -18.94 53.73 34.37
CA HIS A 19 -18.24 52.47 34.63
C HIS A 19 -19.04 51.56 35.58
N CYS A 20 -19.05 50.26 35.28
CA CYS A 20 -19.41 49.20 36.22
C CYS A 20 -18.30 48.13 36.14
N PRO A 21 -17.74 47.64 37.27
CA PRO A 21 -16.55 46.80 37.24
C PRO A 21 -16.88 45.36 36.83
N ALA A 22 -16.07 44.79 35.94
CA ALA A 22 -16.17 43.38 35.57
C ALA A 22 -15.85 42.49 36.79
N ARG A 23 -16.82 41.65 37.20
CA ARG A 23 -16.57 40.61 38.20
C ARG A 23 -15.62 39.57 37.62
N GLN A 24 -14.53 39.32 38.34
CA GLN A 24 -13.67 38.16 38.09
C GLN A 24 -14.49 36.87 38.32
N LEU A 25 -14.65 36.07 37.28
CA LEU A 25 -15.08 34.68 37.39
C LEU A 25 -13.81 33.81 37.47
N PRO A 26 -13.67 32.92 38.47
CA PRO A 26 -12.53 32.03 38.51
C PRO A 26 -12.69 30.99 37.40
N VAL A 27 -11.75 30.97 36.45
CA VAL A 27 -11.63 29.86 35.49
C VAL A 27 -11.12 28.66 36.27
N LEU A 28 -12.05 27.83 36.75
CA LEU A 28 -11.74 26.54 37.33
C LEU A 28 -11.17 25.65 36.22
N ALA A 29 -9.86 25.46 36.20
CA ALA A 29 -9.20 24.52 35.29
C ALA A 29 -9.58 23.10 35.70
N LEU A 30 -10.65 22.56 35.10
CA LEU A 30 -11.07 21.19 35.31
C LEU A 30 -10.11 20.24 34.57
N ALA A 31 -9.01 19.90 35.23
CA ALA A 31 -8.08 18.88 34.77
C ALA A 31 -8.78 17.51 34.79
N LEU A 32 -9.40 17.13 33.66
CA LEU A 32 -9.83 15.75 33.42
C LEU A 32 -8.57 14.89 33.29
N ALA A 33 -8.13 14.32 34.40
CA ALA A 33 -7.20 13.21 34.39
C ALA A 33 -7.92 11.98 33.80
N LEU A 34 -7.89 11.82 32.48
CA LEU A 34 -8.10 10.51 31.89
C LEU A 34 -6.93 9.64 32.36
N ALA A 35 -7.21 8.78 33.34
CA ALA A 35 -6.41 7.60 33.59
C ALA A 35 -6.52 6.67 32.38
N VAL A 36 -5.71 6.95 31.36
CA VAL A 36 -5.40 5.96 30.32
C VAL A 36 -4.69 4.82 31.05
N SER A 37 -5.33 3.64 31.09
CA SER A 37 -4.66 2.43 31.58
C SER A 37 -3.45 2.16 30.68
N LEU A 38 -2.27 2.51 31.18
CA LEU A 38 -0.97 2.16 30.63
C LEU A 38 -0.73 0.66 30.87
N ASP A 39 -1.51 -0.18 30.19
CA ASP A 39 -1.36 -1.63 30.26
C ASP A 39 -1.64 -2.29 28.89
N ALA A 40 -0.82 -1.88 27.93
CA ALA A 40 -0.38 -2.71 26.83
C ALA A 40 0.91 -2.11 26.27
N ALA A 41 2.02 -2.27 26.99
CA ALA A 41 3.33 -2.16 26.34
C ALA A 41 3.32 -3.18 25.20
N SER A 42 3.39 -2.70 23.95
CA SER A 42 3.69 -3.57 22.82
C SER A 42 4.97 -4.33 23.18
N PRO A 43 5.01 -5.68 23.08
CA PRO A 43 6.22 -6.41 23.36
C PRO A 43 7.30 -5.86 22.45
N THR A 44 8.32 -5.27 23.06
CA THR A 44 9.54 -4.86 22.38
C THR A 44 10.23 -6.12 21.90
N THR A 45 9.82 -6.60 20.74
CA THR A 45 10.67 -7.43 19.89
C THR A 45 12.00 -6.70 19.78
N ALA A 46 13.10 -7.36 20.11
CA ALA A 46 14.41 -6.78 19.88
C ALA A 46 14.52 -6.39 18.40
N ASP A 47 15.09 -5.21 18.11
CA ASP A 47 15.35 -4.79 16.73
C ASP A 47 16.10 -5.91 16.01
N ALA A 48 15.58 -6.33 14.86
CA ALA A 48 16.29 -7.29 14.03
C ALA A 48 17.61 -6.66 13.59
N ALA A 49 18.72 -7.37 13.81
CA ALA A 49 20.04 -6.90 13.42
C ALA A 49 20.11 -6.78 11.89
N ILE A 50 20.19 -5.56 11.39
CA ILE A 50 20.29 -5.25 9.97
C ILE A 50 21.67 -4.76 9.60
N SER A 51 22.06 -4.99 8.36
CA SER A 51 23.26 -4.40 7.77
C SER A 51 22.95 -3.72 6.45
N VAL A 52 23.62 -2.60 6.20
CA VAL A 52 23.59 -1.90 4.91
C VAL A 52 24.96 -1.40 4.52
N GLY A 53 25.13 -1.27 3.22
CA GLY A 53 26.20 -0.52 2.59
C GLY A 53 25.63 0.27 1.42
N ALA A 54 26.27 1.39 1.10
CA ALA A 54 25.91 2.21 -0.05
C ALA A 54 27.16 2.65 -0.80
N ALA A 55 27.01 2.85 -2.10
CA ALA A 55 28.06 3.32 -2.99
C ALA A 55 27.45 4.05 -4.19
N ARG A 56 28.27 4.79 -4.93
CA ARG A 56 27.89 5.47 -6.16
C ARG A 56 28.90 5.26 -7.27
N ALA A 57 28.42 5.24 -8.50
CA ALA A 57 29.23 5.23 -9.70
C ALA A 57 28.74 6.31 -10.67
N GLU A 58 29.66 7.04 -11.29
CA GLU A 58 29.32 8.10 -12.23
C GLU A 58 28.81 7.51 -13.56
N ILE A 59 27.74 8.09 -14.08
CA ILE A 59 27.07 7.71 -15.34
C ILE A 59 26.90 8.89 -16.30
N SER A 60 27.70 9.95 -16.12
CA SER A 60 27.69 11.14 -16.98
C SER A 60 27.83 10.75 -18.48
N PRO A 61 26.87 11.12 -19.35
CA PRO A 61 26.98 10.88 -20.78
C PRO A 61 28.11 11.68 -21.42
N SER A 62 28.64 11.16 -22.52
CA SER A 62 29.45 11.95 -23.45
C SER A 62 28.61 13.12 -23.95
N THR A 63 29.21 14.31 -24.06
CA THR A 63 28.58 15.50 -24.63
C THR A 63 28.14 15.33 -26.09
N GLN A 64 28.63 14.29 -26.78
CA GLN A 64 28.22 13.92 -28.13
C GLN A 64 26.80 13.32 -28.20
N ILE A 65 26.26 12.81 -27.09
CA ILE A 65 24.90 12.25 -27.04
C ILE A 65 23.88 13.37 -27.24
N LEU A 66 22.84 13.08 -28.02
CA LEU A 66 21.79 14.04 -28.32
C LEU A 66 20.86 14.22 -27.12
N ASN A 67 20.59 15.47 -26.76
CA ASN A 67 19.58 15.86 -25.81
C ASN A 67 18.18 15.50 -26.36
N TRP A 68 17.34 14.87 -25.54
CA TRP A 68 16.02 14.35 -25.98
C TRP A 68 14.98 15.43 -26.27
N VAL A 69 15.23 16.69 -25.90
CA VAL A 69 14.34 17.83 -26.16
C VAL A 69 14.77 18.61 -27.40
N GLY A 70 16.05 18.99 -27.47
CA GLY A 70 16.58 19.76 -28.60
C GLY A 70 17.00 18.92 -29.81
N HIS A 71 17.34 17.65 -29.58
CA HIS A 71 18.07 16.77 -30.51
C HIS A 71 19.47 17.28 -30.91
N ASP A 72 19.99 18.27 -30.18
CA ASP A 72 21.38 18.77 -30.25
C ASP A 72 22.27 18.00 -29.24
N PRO A 73 23.59 17.90 -29.46
CA PRO A 73 24.52 17.41 -28.44
C PRO A 73 24.47 18.25 -27.14
N TYR A 74 24.70 17.63 -25.98
CA TYR A 74 24.76 18.38 -24.71
C TYR A 74 25.96 19.37 -24.72
N PRO A 75 25.77 20.66 -24.41
CA PRO A 75 26.83 21.68 -24.48
C PRO A 75 27.89 21.55 -23.37
N GLY A 76 27.70 20.63 -22.43
CA GLY A 76 28.62 20.38 -21.31
C GLY A 76 27.92 19.64 -20.16
N VAL A 77 28.69 19.36 -19.12
CA VAL A 77 28.20 18.85 -17.83
C VAL A 77 28.28 20.01 -16.82
N LEU A 78 27.16 20.30 -16.14
CA LEU A 78 27.08 21.29 -15.06
C LEU A 78 27.42 20.65 -13.72
N ASP A 79 26.82 19.49 -13.45
CA ASP A 79 27.19 18.60 -12.37
C ASP A 79 27.06 17.12 -12.81
N PRO A 80 27.93 16.23 -12.31
CA PRO A 80 27.93 14.83 -12.69
C PRO A 80 26.67 14.10 -12.20
N VAL A 81 26.21 13.14 -13.01
CA VAL A 81 25.05 12.29 -12.74
C VAL A 81 25.50 10.89 -12.33
N PHE A 82 24.86 10.28 -11.34
CA PHE A 82 25.28 9.02 -10.74
C PHE A 82 24.20 7.93 -10.77
N ALA A 83 24.65 6.69 -10.82
CA ALA A 83 23.92 5.56 -10.27
C ALA A 83 24.37 5.37 -8.82
N ARG A 84 23.44 5.47 -7.86
CA ARG A 84 23.70 5.17 -6.44
C ARG A 84 22.96 3.90 -6.07
N ALA A 85 23.58 3.08 -5.22
CA ALA A 85 23.00 1.83 -4.74
C ALA A 85 23.05 1.79 -3.21
N LEU A 86 21.94 1.35 -2.61
CA LEU A 86 21.82 0.97 -1.21
C LEU A 86 21.48 -0.52 -1.18
N VAL A 87 22.30 -1.33 -0.50
CA VAL A 87 22.03 -2.77 -0.31
C VAL A 87 21.68 -3.02 1.15
N ILE A 88 20.48 -3.54 1.39
CA ILE A 88 19.91 -3.85 2.71
C ILE A 88 19.96 -5.37 2.92
N SER A 89 20.29 -5.81 4.13
CA SER A 89 20.27 -7.22 4.53
C SER A 89 19.92 -7.41 6.00
N ASP A 90 19.12 -8.43 6.30
CA ASP A 90 18.84 -8.94 7.65
C ASP A 90 19.66 -10.21 7.99
N GLY A 91 20.64 -10.56 7.15
CA GLY A 91 21.46 -11.77 7.27
C GLY A 91 20.90 -12.99 6.54
N GLU A 92 19.59 -13.08 6.32
CA GLU A 92 18.94 -14.16 5.54
C GLU A 92 18.68 -13.71 4.10
N SER A 93 18.13 -12.50 3.95
CA SER A 93 17.74 -11.87 2.69
C SER A 93 18.63 -10.66 2.36
N ARG A 94 18.63 -10.29 1.09
CA ARG A 94 19.23 -9.06 0.57
C ARG A 94 18.25 -8.37 -0.39
N ALA A 95 18.20 -7.04 -0.35
CA ALA A 95 17.45 -6.21 -1.27
C ALA A 95 18.27 -4.98 -1.67
N VAL A 96 17.98 -4.40 -2.83
CA VAL A 96 18.72 -3.26 -3.39
C VAL A 96 17.76 -2.15 -3.76
N VAL A 97 18.09 -0.92 -3.37
CA VAL A 97 17.50 0.30 -3.92
C VAL A 97 18.55 0.99 -4.77
N VAL A 98 18.30 1.09 -6.07
CA VAL A 98 19.11 1.85 -7.03
C VAL A 98 18.40 3.15 -7.35
N THR A 99 19.12 4.28 -7.28
CA THR A 99 18.63 5.59 -7.72
C THR A 99 19.50 6.11 -8.85
N TRP A 100 18.89 6.46 -9.98
CA TRP A 100 19.55 7.03 -11.15
C TRP A 100 19.27 8.53 -11.28
N ASP A 101 20.33 9.32 -11.46
CA ASP A 101 20.25 10.74 -11.86
C ASP A 101 19.91 10.86 -13.37
N LEU A 102 18.86 10.17 -13.81
CA LEU A 102 18.39 10.08 -15.21
C LEU A 102 16.92 10.49 -15.34
N THR A 103 16.45 10.64 -16.59
CA THR A 103 15.06 11.05 -16.86
C THR A 103 14.04 9.92 -16.59
N ASP A 104 14.33 8.65 -16.90
CA ASP A 104 13.31 7.59 -16.84
C ASP A 104 13.84 6.20 -16.42
N THR A 105 12.89 5.31 -16.12
CA THR A 105 13.08 3.86 -16.03
C THR A 105 12.20 3.18 -17.08
N ARG A 106 12.73 2.19 -17.80
CA ARG A 106 11.99 1.44 -18.83
C ARG A 106 12.05 -0.07 -18.55
N GLU A 107 10.93 -0.76 -18.73
CA GLU A 107 10.72 -2.15 -18.34
C GLU A 107 11.83 -3.10 -18.85
N GLY A 108 12.18 -3.04 -20.13
CA GLY A 108 13.22 -3.86 -20.76
C GLY A 108 14.62 -3.58 -20.21
N PHE A 109 14.97 -2.30 -20.02
CA PHE A 109 16.27 -1.91 -19.47
C PHE A 109 16.41 -2.23 -17.98
N VAL A 110 15.33 -2.05 -17.20
CA VAL A 110 15.26 -2.51 -15.81
C VAL A 110 15.42 -4.03 -15.73
N ALA A 111 14.73 -4.80 -16.58
CA ALA A 111 14.86 -6.25 -16.62
C ALA A 111 16.30 -6.71 -16.94
N ARG A 112 16.97 -6.03 -17.89
CA ARG A 112 18.39 -6.26 -18.22
C ARG A 112 19.30 -5.97 -17.01
N VAL A 113 19.14 -4.81 -16.37
CA VAL A 113 19.96 -4.40 -15.22
C VAL A 113 19.76 -5.35 -14.04
N ARG A 114 18.52 -5.72 -13.71
CA ARG A 114 18.19 -6.71 -12.66
C ARG A 114 18.87 -8.06 -12.90
N LYS A 115 18.81 -8.57 -14.13
CA LYS A 115 19.45 -9.83 -14.53
C LYS A 115 20.97 -9.82 -14.32
N GLU A 116 21.64 -8.75 -14.74
CA GLU A 116 23.09 -8.65 -14.58
C GLU A 116 23.52 -8.35 -13.13
N ILE A 117 22.72 -7.61 -12.34
CA ILE A 117 22.92 -7.49 -10.87
C ILE A 117 22.82 -8.87 -10.20
N GLN A 118 21.78 -9.64 -10.51
CA GLN A 118 21.59 -10.98 -9.93
C GLN A 118 22.76 -11.91 -10.26
N LYS A 119 23.20 -11.91 -11.53
CA LYS A 119 24.38 -12.65 -11.98
C LYS A 119 25.69 -12.21 -11.28
N ALA A 120 25.83 -10.93 -10.95
CA ALA A 120 27.04 -10.37 -10.35
C ALA A 120 27.10 -10.45 -8.81
N THR A 121 25.97 -10.65 -8.12
CA THR A 121 25.87 -10.53 -6.64
C THR A 121 25.11 -11.68 -5.96
N GLY A 122 24.35 -12.47 -6.72
CA GLY A 122 23.42 -13.46 -6.20
C GLY A 122 22.17 -12.88 -5.52
N ILE A 123 21.97 -11.57 -5.53
CA ILE A 123 20.74 -10.95 -5.04
C ILE A 123 19.63 -11.17 -6.09
N PRO A 124 18.44 -11.70 -5.74
CA PRO A 124 17.38 -11.94 -6.73
C PRO A 124 17.00 -10.65 -7.49
N GLY A 125 16.74 -10.75 -8.79
CA GLY A 125 16.33 -9.59 -9.60
C GLY A 125 15.04 -8.94 -9.09
N ASP A 126 14.11 -9.74 -8.58
CA ASP A 126 12.86 -9.28 -7.95
C ASP A 126 13.07 -8.60 -6.58
N HIS A 127 14.29 -8.63 -6.04
CA HIS A 127 14.71 -7.90 -4.82
C HIS A 127 15.42 -6.57 -5.14
N VAL A 128 15.51 -6.18 -6.41
CA VAL A 128 16.13 -4.92 -6.86
C VAL A 128 15.03 -3.94 -7.27
N LEU A 129 14.96 -2.81 -6.57
CA LEU A 129 14.15 -1.64 -6.92
C LEU A 129 15.04 -0.64 -7.65
N ILE A 130 14.60 -0.17 -8.83
CA ILE A 130 15.28 0.89 -9.58
C ILE A 130 14.36 2.10 -9.66
N ASN A 131 14.86 3.26 -9.31
CA ASN A 131 14.16 4.54 -9.33
C ASN A 131 14.96 5.56 -10.15
N ALA A 132 14.28 6.35 -10.98
CA ALA A 132 14.87 7.53 -11.61
C ALA A 132 14.48 8.79 -10.84
N SER A 133 15.46 9.68 -10.61
CA SER A 133 15.20 11.03 -10.09
C SER A 133 14.20 11.81 -10.97
N HIS A 134 14.14 11.49 -12.26
CA HIS A 134 13.40 12.18 -13.31
C HIS A 134 13.96 13.57 -13.67
N THR A 135 15.28 13.78 -13.56
CA THR A 135 15.91 15.03 -14.06
C THR A 135 15.74 15.15 -15.56
N HIS A 136 15.15 16.27 -16.03
CA HIS A 136 15.04 16.57 -17.47
C HIS A 136 16.35 17.07 -18.08
N SER A 137 17.41 17.20 -17.26
CA SER A 137 18.77 17.57 -17.67
C SER A 137 19.71 16.35 -17.81
N ALA A 138 19.17 15.15 -18.03
CA ALA A 138 19.93 13.94 -18.36
C ALA A 138 19.22 13.15 -19.48
N PRO A 139 19.87 12.16 -20.13
CA PRO A 139 19.21 11.35 -21.17
C PRO A 139 18.11 10.43 -20.61
N TRP A 140 17.24 9.96 -21.51
CA TRP A 140 16.46 8.75 -21.30
C TRP A 140 17.36 7.50 -21.30
N VAL A 141 16.94 6.43 -20.63
CA VAL A 141 17.57 5.10 -20.77
C VAL A 141 17.21 4.46 -22.12
N PRO A 142 18.00 3.49 -22.62
CA PRO A 142 17.62 2.71 -23.79
C PRO A 142 16.25 2.03 -23.65
N SER A 143 15.53 1.91 -24.77
CA SER A 143 14.21 1.28 -24.83
C SER A 143 14.25 -0.24 -24.68
N GLU A 144 15.35 -0.91 -25.06
CA GLU A 144 15.50 -2.39 -25.03
C GLU A 144 14.32 -3.16 -25.65
N GLY A 145 13.63 -2.56 -26.64
CA GLY A 145 12.46 -3.14 -27.31
C GLY A 145 11.10 -2.88 -26.64
N ASP A 146 11.04 -2.00 -25.64
CA ASP A 146 9.80 -1.60 -25.00
C ASP A 146 8.82 -0.90 -25.99
N PRO A 147 7.50 -1.06 -25.79
CA PRO A 147 6.50 -0.37 -26.61
C PRO A 147 6.54 1.14 -26.38
N LEU A 148 6.75 1.91 -27.44
CA LEU A 148 6.89 3.37 -27.40
C LEU A 148 5.63 4.06 -27.96
N LEU A 149 5.23 5.20 -27.38
CA LEU A 149 4.23 6.09 -27.99
C LEU A 149 4.76 6.70 -29.31
N SER A 150 3.87 7.15 -30.20
CA SER A 150 4.28 7.76 -31.49
C SER A 150 5.13 9.03 -31.31
N ALA A 151 5.00 9.72 -30.18
CA ALA A 151 5.87 10.84 -29.80
C ALA A 151 7.26 10.36 -29.35
N GLU A 152 7.32 9.36 -28.47
CA GLU A 152 8.57 8.75 -28.01
C GLU A 152 9.33 8.11 -29.18
N GLN A 153 8.65 7.42 -30.10
CA GLN A 153 9.27 6.85 -31.30
C GLN A 153 10.02 7.91 -32.12
N LYS A 154 9.50 9.14 -32.23
CA LYS A 154 10.16 10.22 -33.00
C LYS A 154 11.40 10.77 -32.29
N THR A 155 11.38 10.83 -30.97
CA THR A 155 12.47 11.36 -30.15
C THR A 155 13.49 10.28 -29.78
N LEU A 156 13.07 9.24 -29.07
CA LEU A 156 13.96 8.20 -28.53
C LEU A 156 14.65 7.42 -29.64
N LEU A 157 13.95 6.98 -30.70
CA LEU A 157 14.62 6.28 -31.82
C LEU A 157 15.62 7.17 -32.58
N ARG A 158 15.50 8.50 -32.48
CA ARG A 158 16.48 9.45 -33.03
C ARG A 158 17.69 9.61 -32.11
N VAL A 159 17.47 9.67 -30.80
CA VAL A 159 18.52 9.74 -29.78
C VAL A 159 19.31 8.42 -29.70
N GLU A 160 18.64 7.27 -29.74
CA GLU A 160 19.24 5.92 -29.72
C GLU A 160 20.13 5.64 -30.94
N LYS A 161 19.73 6.15 -32.12
CA LYS A 161 20.55 6.11 -33.35
C LYS A 161 21.64 7.19 -33.37
N GLY A 162 21.68 8.07 -32.36
CA GLY A 162 22.71 9.07 -32.17
C GLY A 162 24.05 8.46 -31.72
N PRO A 163 25.17 9.16 -31.95
CA PRO A 163 26.49 8.64 -31.62
C PRO A 163 26.65 8.39 -30.11
N GLY A 164 27.18 7.21 -29.76
CA GLY A 164 27.56 6.85 -28.39
C GLY A 164 26.42 6.55 -27.41
N PHE A 165 25.14 6.66 -27.80
CA PHE A 165 24.02 6.44 -26.88
C PHE A 165 23.96 5.01 -26.32
N LEU A 166 24.07 3.99 -27.18
CA LEU A 166 24.03 2.59 -26.74
C LEU A 166 25.27 2.19 -25.92
N ASP A 167 26.43 2.75 -26.24
CA ASP A 167 27.67 2.55 -25.45
C ASP A 167 27.55 3.17 -24.06
N TRP A 168 26.92 4.35 -23.96
CA TRP A 168 26.56 4.94 -22.68
C TRP A 168 25.50 4.14 -21.94
N GLY A 169 24.49 3.57 -22.62
CA GLY A 169 23.56 2.62 -22.02
C GLY A 169 24.29 1.40 -21.41
N ASN A 170 25.29 0.87 -22.11
CA ASN A 170 26.15 -0.19 -21.58
C ASN A 170 27.00 0.27 -20.38
N LEU A 171 27.49 1.52 -20.38
CA LEU A 171 28.17 2.14 -19.25
C LEU A 171 27.24 2.26 -18.03
N VAL A 172 25.99 2.72 -18.20
CA VAL A 172 24.98 2.81 -17.13
C VAL A 172 24.76 1.45 -16.48
N VAL A 173 24.63 0.37 -17.27
CA VAL A 173 24.53 -1.01 -16.76
C VAL A 173 25.77 -1.37 -15.95
N ALA A 174 26.97 -1.20 -16.51
CA ALA A 174 28.22 -1.57 -15.86
C ALA A 174 28.49 -0.81 -14.55
N GLN A 175 28.24 0.50 -14.54
CA GLN A 175 28.42 1.36 -13.36
C GLN A 175 27.34 1.10 -12.30
N THR A 176 26.10 0.79 -12.70
CA THR A 176 25.06 0.36 -11.75
C THR A 176 25.47 -0.95 -11.05
N ILE A 177 25.92 -1.96 -11.81
CA ILE A 177 26.41 -3.22 -11.22
C ILE A 177 27.61 -2.97 -10.29
N ARG A 178 28.52 -2.08 -10.69
CA ARG A 178 29.66 -1.67 -9.86
C ARG A 178 29.21 -1.07 -8.53
N ALA A 179 28.32 -0.08 -8.55
CA ALA A 179 27.78 0.55 -7.35
C ALA A 179 27.10 -0.49 -6.44
N VAL A 180 26.30 -1.41 -6.99
CA VAL A 180 25.67 -2.47 -6.19
C VAL A 180 26.70 -3.43 -5.58
N ARG A 181 27.76 -3.81 -6.30
CA ARG A 181 28.84 -4.65 -5.76
C ARG A 181 29.64 -3.96 -4.65
N GLU A 182 29.98 -2.68 -4.84
CA GLU A 182 30.69 -1.89 -3.83
C GLU A 182 29.81 -1.69 -2.58
N ALA A 183 28.51 -1.42 -2.75
CA ALA A 183 27.54 -1.33 -1.67
C ALA A 183 27.35 -2.66 -0.92
N ASP A 184 27.21 -3.80 -1.63
CA ASP A 184 27.08 -5.13 -1.01
C ASP A 184 28.35 -5.53 -0.24
N ALA A 185 29.53 -5.15 -0.73
CA ALA A 185 30.80 -5.37 -0.03
C ALA A 185 31.01 -4.44 1.18
N ALA A 186 30.45 -3.22 1.15
CA ALA A 186 30.59 -2.21 2.21
C ALA A 186 29.60 -2.36 3.38
N LYS A 187 28.75 -3.40 3.37
CA LYS A 187 27.71 -3.63 4.38
C LYS A 187 28.28 -3.72 5.79
N ARG A 188 27.64 -3.03 6.74
CA ARG A 188 27.93 -3.10 8.18
C ARG A 188 26.65 -2.99 9.00
N ALA A 189 26.70 -3.41 10.27
CA ALA A 189 25.59 -3.30 11.21
C ALA A 189 25.19 -1.83 11.44
N VAL A 190 23.88 -1.59 11.55
CA VAL A 190 23.28 -0.26 11.72
C VAL A 190 21.97 -0.34 12.51
N HIS A 191 21.47 0.83 12.94
CA HIS A 191 20.05 1.04 13.20
C HIS A 191 19.42 1.93 12.11
N LEU A 192 18.09 1.88 11.99
CA LEU A 192 17.31 2.71 11.08
C LEU A 192 16.71 3.91 11.82
N SER A 193 16.83 5.09 11.23
CA SER A 193 16.25 6.35 11.71
C SER A 193 15.44 7.04 10.61
N ILE A 194 14.43 7.81 11.02
CA ILE A 194 13.60 8.65 10.13
C ILE A 194 13.52 10.09 10.64
N ALA A 195 13.64 11.04 9.72
CA ALA A 195 13.32 12.44 9.91
C ALA A 195 12.33 12.90 8.85
N ARG A 196 11.52 13.91 9.17
CA ARG A 196 10.59 14.55 8.23
C ARG A 196 10.60 16.07 8.42
N ALA A 197 10.59 16.80 7.32
CA ALA A 197 10.44 18.25 7.28
C ALA A 197 9.30 18.64 6.32
N TRP A 198 8.76 19.85 6.51
CA TRP A 198 7.80 20.42 5.58
C TRP A 198 8.54 21.23 4.49
N ALA A 199 8.20 21.00 3.23
CA ALA A 199 8.80 21.65 2.06
C ALA A 199 7.75 22.21 1.08
N GLY A 200 6.49 22.35 1.51
CA GLY A 200 5.35 22.73 0.67
C GLY A 200 5.42 24.13 0.06
N ASP A 201 6.29 25.02 0.55
CA ASP A 201 6.57 26.34 -0.03
C ASP A 201 7.57 26.29 -1.19
N LEU A 202 8.29 25.19 -1.39
CA LEU A 202 9.28 25.00 -2.47
C LEU A 202 8.68 24.30 -3.70
N VAL A 203 7.52 23.67 -3.54
CA VAL A 203 6.83 22.85 -4.54
C VAL A 203 5.45 23.42 -4.88
N PHE A 204 4.93 23.09 -6.06
CA PHE A 204 3.65 23.59 -6.57
C PHE A 204 2.93 22.49 -7.36
N ASN A 205 1.64 22.27 -7.10
CA ASN A 205 0.83 21.40 -7.93
C ASN A 205 0.47 22.11 -9.25
N ARG A 206 0.99 21.61 -10.39
CA ARG A 206 0.81 22.19 -11.73
C ARG A 206 -0.57 21.93 -12.36
N ARG A 207 -1.53 21.38 -11.61
CA ARG A 207 -2.93 21.13 -12.00
C ARG A 207 -3.96 21.98 -11.21
N PRO A 208 -3.92 23.33 -11.24
CA PRO A 208 -5.02 24.15 -10.74
C PRO A 208 -6.40 23.73 -11.26
N VAL A 209 -7.39 23.78 -10.38
CA VAL A 209 -8.74 23.24 -10.59
C VAL A 209 -9.74 24.38 -10.71
N ARG A 210 -10.47 24.44 -11.82
CA ARG A 210 -11.54 25.42 -12.06
C ARG A 210 -12.85 25.03 -11.36
N GLU A 211 -13.77 25.97 -11.21
CA GLU A 211 -15.13 25.72 -10.67
C GLU A 211 -15.90 24.61 -11.41
N ASP A 212 -15.70 24.46 -12.73
CA ASP A 212 -16.29 23.39 -13.54
C ASP A 212 -15.56 22.03 -13.40
N SER A 213 -14.69 21.90 -12.39
CA SER A 213 -13.84 20.74 -12.09
C SER A 213 -12.77 20.39 -13.15
N ARG A 214 -12.68 21.15 -14.25
CA ARG A 214 -11.59 21.00 -15.23
C ARG A 214 -10.26 21.47 -14.66
N VAL A 215 -9.19 20.85 -15.13
CA VAL A 215 -7.81 21.21 -14.78
C VAL A 215 -7.23 22.15 -15.83
N GLU A 216 -6.58 23.20 -15.36
CA GLU A 216 -5.66 24.04 -16.12
C GLU A 216 -4.22 23.61 -15.79
N THR A 217 -3.30 23.64 -16.76
CA THR A 217 -1.92 23.21 -16.53
C THR A 217 -0.99 24.42 -16.44
N THR A 218 -0.25 24.52 -15.32
CA THR A 218 0.65 25.63 -15.03
C THR A 218 2.04 25.10 -14.69
N PHE A 219 2.87 24.85 -15.72
CA PHE A 219 4.23 24.32 -15.53
C PHE A 219 5.16 25.28 -14.76
N THR A 220 5.08 26.58 -15.05
CA THR A 220 5.87 27.62 -14.39
C THR A 220 4.90 28.63 -13.78
N PRO A 221 4.69 28.63 -12.45
CA PRO A 221 3.75 29.54 -11.82
C PRO A 221 4.35 30.93 -11.64
N ASP A 222 3.81 31.94 -12.34
CA ASP A 222 4.20 33.35 -12.15
C ASP A 222 3.88 33.87 -10.74
N ARG A 223 2.83 33.33 -10.13
CA ARG A 223 2.34 33.66 -8.78
C ARG A 223 1.95 32.39 -8.02
N PRO A 224 2.91 31.59 -7.51
CA PRO A 224 2.64 30.26 -6.95
C PRO A 224 1.68 30.25 -5.74
N TYR A 225 1.52 31.38 -5.04
CA TYR A 225 0.62 31.52 -3.90
C TYR A 225 -0.70 32.27 -4.22
N ALA A 226 -0.92 32.65 -5.49
CA ALA A 226 -2.11 33.39 -5.91
C ALA A 226 -2.62 32.87 -7.26
N LEU A 227 -3.50 31.87 -7.20
CA LEU A 227 -4.24 31.41 -8.37
C LEU A 227 -5.21 32.51 -8.88
N PRO A 228 -5.56 32.50 -10.18
CA PRO A 228 -6.68 33.27 -10.70
C PRO A 228 -7.98 33.05 -9.90
N GLN A 229 -8.87 34.05 -9.88
CA GLN A 229 -10.18 33.91 -9.23
C GLN A 229 -10.92 32.67 -9.77
N ALA A 230 -11.70 32.02 -8.88
CA ALA A 230 -12.42 30.76 -9.14
C ALA A 230 -11.55 29.49 -9.35
N GLN A 231 -10.25 29.52 -9.06
CA GLN A 231 -9.41 28.31 -9.05
C GLN A 231 -9.08 27.79 -7.64
N ARG A 232 -8.80 26.49 -7.54
CA ARG A 232 -8.37 25.78 -6.32
C ARG A 232 -7.09 24.99 -6.58
N PHE A 233 -6.23 24.87 -5.58
CA PHE A 233 -5.02 24.06 -5.67
C PHE A 233 -5.34 22.55 -5.75
N GLY A 234 -4.51 21.81 -6.47
CA GLY A 234 -4.51 20.34 -6.44
C GLY A 234 -3.90 19.78 -5.14
N PRO A 235 -4.06 18.47 -4.87
CA PRO A 235 -3.47 17.83 -3.69
C PRO A 235 -1.94 17.80 -3.76
N MET A 236 -1.27 17.88 -2.62
CA MET A 236 0.19 17.89 -2.52
C MET A 236 0.63 17.05 -1.32
N ASP A 237 1.76 16.36 -1.44
CA ASP A 237 2.52 15.80 -0.32
C ASP A 237 3.73 16.73 -0.10
N PRO A 238 3.67 17.66 0.86
CA PRO A 238 4.75 18.61 1.12
C PRO A 238 5.88 18.00 1.96
N THR A 239 5.87 16.68 2.20
CA THR A 239 6.75 16.02 3.17
C THR A 239 8.10 15.68 2.54
N LEU A 240 9.15 16.38 2.97
CA LEU A 240 10.53 15.93 2.78
C LEU A 240 10.80 14.83 3.82
N THR A 241 10.91 13.57 3.38
CA THR A 241 11.26 12.43 4.23
C THR A 241 12.72 12.08 4.06
N ILE A 242 13.43 11.83 5.16
CA ILE A 242 14.80 11.32 5.19
C ILE A 242 14.79 10.02 5.99
N LEU A 243 15.12 8.91 5.33
CA LEU A 243 15.53 7.67 5.98
C LEU A 243 17.06 7.68 6.08
N GLY A 244 17.61 7.16 7.16
CA GLY A 244 19.04 6.94 7.25
C GLY A 244 19.40 5.77 8.14
N TRP A 245 20.49 5.14 7.76
CA TRP A 245 21.01 3.95 8.40
C TRP A 245 22.33 4.31 9.05
N GLU A 246 22.37 4.21 10.37
CA GLU A 246 23.42 4.80 11.19
C GLU A 246 24.26 3.74 11.87
N SER A 247 25.58 3.94 11.89
CA SER A 247 26.49 3.06 12.61
C SER A 247 26.15 3.03 14.11
N GLU A 248 26.32 1.87 14.75
CA GLU A 248 26.22 1.72 16.21
C GLU A 248 27.38 2.37 17.00
N ALA A 249 28.34 3.01 16.32
CA ALA A 249 29.40 3.77 16.96
C ALA A 249 28.89 5.08 17.58
N GLU A 250 29.55 5.57 18.63
CA GLU A 250 29.27 6.90 19.21
C GLU A 250 30.35 7.93 18.83
N PRO A 251 29.98 9.13 18.33
CA PRO A 251 28.63 9.52 17.91
C PRO A 251 28.20 8.79 16.63
N PRO A 252 26.91 8.47 16.45
CA PRO A 252 26.41 7.78 15.27
C PRO A 252 26.65 8.62 14.01
N ARG A 253 27.06 7.94 12.93
CA ARG A 253 27.20 8.53 11.59
C ARG A 253 26.37 7.75 10.59
N ALA A 254 25.85 8.43 9.59
CA ALA A 254 25.17 7.76 8.50
C ALA A 254 26.16 6.89 7.70
N VAL A 255 25.76 5.64 7.47
CA VAL A 255 26.35 4.75 6.47
C VAL A 255 25.69 5.03 5.11
N ALA A 256 24.39 5.31 5.14
CA ALA A 256 23.62 5.78 4.00
C ALA A 256 22.43 6.64 4.46
N THR A 257 22.01 7.58 3.63
CA THR A 257 20.71 8.25 3.71
C THR A 257 19.94 8.09 2.41
N LEU A 258 18.62 7.97 2.49
CA LEU A 258 17.71 8.04 1.36
C LEU A 258 16.67 9.11 1.67
N PHE A 259 16.64 10.17 0.86
CA PHE A 259 15.66 11.24 1.00
C PHE A 259 14.70 11.28 -0.19
N SER A 260 13.49 11.73 0.08
CA SER A 260 12.44 11.85 -0.91
C SER A 260 11.58 13.09 -0.65
N LEU A 261 11.26 13.80 -1.72
CA LEU A 261 10.32 14.91 -1.79
C LEU A 261 9.68 14.81 -3.19
N PRO A 262 8.36 14.57 -3.31
CA PRO A 262 7.71 14.46 -4.62
C PRO A 262 7.76 15.80 -5.37
N CYS A 263 8.71 15.95 -6.30
CA CYS A 263 8.85 17.14 -7.13
C CYS A 263 9.69 16.86 -8.37
N HIS A 264 9.18 17.18 -9.57
CA HIS A 264 9.96 17.10 -10.80
C HIS A 264 11.30 17.87 -10.68
N PRO A 265 12.46 17.26 -10.98
CA PRO A 265 13.72 17.97 -11.14
C PRO A 265 13.77 18.67 -12.50
N VAL A 266 13.07 19.80 -12.55
CA VAL A 266 12.92 20.71 -13.70
C VAL A 266 13.19 22.16 -13.30
N SER A 267 14.08 22.36 -12.32
CA SER A 267 14.41 23.68 -11.78
C SER A 267 15.27 24.49 -12.74
N ILE A 268 16.18 23.83 -13.47
CA ILE A 268 17.00 24.47 -14.50
C ILE A 268 16.44 24.25 -15.91
N TYR A 269 15.67 23.18 -16.12
CA TYR A 269 15.02 22.87 -17.40
C TYR A 269 13.85 23.83 -17.72
N PRO A 270 13.71 24.36 -18.96
CA PRO A 270 14.55 24.16 -20.16
C PRO A 270 15.66 25.22 -20.35
N HIS A 271 15.94 26.01 -19.32
CA HIS A 271 16.79 27.21 -19.41
C HIS A 271 18.30 26.90 -19.45
N ASP A 272 18.74 25.86 -18.74
CA ASP A 272 20.09 25.30 -18.87
C ASP A 272 20.05 23.95 -19.59
N LYS A 273 20.83 23.83 -20.66
CA LYS A 273 20.89 22.63 -21.52
C LYS A 273 21.99 21.65 -21.13
N ARG A 274 22.85 21.98 -20.15
CA ARG A 274 23.94 21.10 -19.70
C ARG A 274 23.41 19.88 -18.96
N VAL A 275 24.21 18.82 -18.94
CA VAL A 275 23.93 17.63 -18.12
C VAL A 275 23.92 18.02 -16.64
N SER A 276 22.89 17.63 -15.90
CA SER A 276 22.77 17.90 -14.46
C SER A 276 21.79 16.94 -13.79
N ALA A 277 22.04 16.65 -12.52
CA ALA A 277 21.10 15.98 -11.63
C ALA A 277 19.96 16.91 -11.15
N ASP A 278 19.93 18.19 -11.57
CA ASP A 278 19.00 19.26 -11.14
C ASP A 278 19.03 19.44 -9.59
N TRP A 279 17.94 19.86 -8.94
CA TRP A 279 17.92 20.18 -7.51
C TRP A 279 18.31 19.01 -6.57
N PRO A 280 18.03 17.72 -6.86
CA PRO A 280 18.42 16.60 -6.00
C PRO A 280 19.93 16.36 -5.91
N GLY A 281 20.70 16.69 -6.96
CA GLY A 281 22.15 16.45 -7.00
C GLY A 281 22.91 17.20 -5.89
N PRO A 282 22.81 18.54 -5.81
CA PRO A 282 23.43 19.33 -4.75
C PRO A 282 22.91 18.99 -3.35
N VAL A 283 21.63 18.62 -3.19
CA VAL A 283 21.08 18.14 -1.90
C VAL A 283 21.77 16.84 -1.49
N SER A 284 21.87 15.87 -2.40
CA SER A 284 22.56 14.59 -2.15
C SER A 284 24.02 14.80 -1.74
N ALA A 285 24.74 15.66 -2.46
CA ALA A 285 26.13 15.99 -2.13
C ALA A 285 26.26 16.65 -0.75
N ARG A 286 25.35 17.58 -0.41
CA ARG A 286 25.33 18.29 0.87
C ARG A 286 25.03 17.34 2.04
N LEU A 287 24.05 16.45 1.91
CA LEU A 287 23.70 15.48 2.94
C LEU A 287 24.82 14.47 3.18
N ALA A 288 25.40 13.90 2.12
CA ALA A 288 26.55 13.00 2.23
C ALA A 288 27.76 13.66 2.93
N ALA A 289 28.06 14.93 2.58
CA ALA A 289 29.13 15.69 3.21
C ALA A 289 28.89 16.01 4.69
N SER A 290 27.62 16.18 5.10
CA SER A 290 27.24 16.62 6.45
C SER A 290 26.98 15.45 7.42
N LEU A 291 26.38 14.37 6.93
CA LEU A 291 25.93 13.22 7.74
C LEU A 291 26.87 12.01 7.65
N GLY A 292 27.71 11.96 6.60
CA GLY A 292 28.53 10.80 6.25
C GLY A 292 27.80 9.82 5.33
N GLY A 293 28.56 8.85 4.81
CA GLY A 293 28.03 7.84 3.90
C GLY A 293 27.65 8.40 2.52
N GLU A 294 26.81 7.66 1.79
CA GLU A 294 26.19 8.14 0.56
C GLU A 294 24.75 8.61 0.82
N SER A 295 24.34 9.68 0.13
CA SER A 295 22.95 10.14 0.15
C SER A 295 22.29 9.90 -1.21
N LEU A 296 21.17 9.20 -1.21
CA LEU A 296 20.38 8.85 -2.38
C LEU A 296 19.10 9.70 -2.42
N PHE A 297 18.76 10.23 -3.59
CA PHE A 297 17.43 10.79 -3.84
C PHE A 297 16.54 9.73 -4.48
N ALA A 298 15.38 9.47 -3.87
CA ALA A 298 14.35 8.61 -4.47
C ALA A 298 13.11 9.44 -4.79
N GLN A 299 12.72 9.48 -6.06
CA GLN A 299 11.62 10.33 -6.52
C GLN A 299 10.26 9.78 -6.09
N GLY A 300 9.45 10.64 -5.47
CA GLY A 300 8.08 10.32 -5.07
C GLY A 300 7.08 10.39 -6.22
N CYS A 301 5.78 10.31 -5.92
CA CYS A 301 4.72 10.50 -6.92
C CYS A 301 4.55 11.99 -7.28
N ALA A 302 5.42 12.46 -8.17
CA ALA A 302 5.56 13.86 -8.56
C ALA A 302 4.88 14.24 -9.88
N GLY A 303 4.02 13.38 -10.45
CA GLY A 303 3.43 13.55 -11.79
C GLY A 303 2.72 14.89 -12.02
N ASP A 304 2.24 15.53 -10.95
CA ASP A 304 1.61 16.85 -10.94
C ASP A 304 2.35 17.90 -10.09
N ILE A 305 3.61 17.67 -9.67
CA ILE A 305 4.37 18.57 -8.79
C ILE A 305 5.65 19.10 -9.45
N VAL A 306 5.85 20.41 -9.37
CA VAL A 306 6.99 21.14 -9.93
C VAL A 306 7.59 22.15 -8.94
N PRO A 307 8.84 22.62 -9.14
CA PRO A 307 9.42 23.71 -8.35
C PRO A 307 8.64 25.02 -8.49
N ILE A 308 8.50 25.80 -7.42
CA ILE A 308 7.84 27.12 -7.45
C ILE A 308 8.55 28.16 -8.33
N ARG A 309 9.83 27.97 -8.63
CA ARG A 309 10.67 28.88 -9.43
C ARG A 309 11.66 28.06 -10.24
N ARG A 310 11.96 28.53 -11.46
CA ARG A 310 12.87 27.85 -12.39
C ARG A 310 13.91 28.80 -12.98
N ASN A 311 15.17 28.46 -12.78
CA ASN A 311 16.43 28.96 -13.34
C ASN A 311 17.58 28.42 -12.46
N LEU A 312 18.84 28.59 -12.87
CA LEU A 312 19.99 28.10 -12.11
C LEU A 312 20.06 28.69 -10.67
N PRO A 313 19.99 30.01 -10.44
CA PRO A 313 19.91 30.57 -9.08
C PRO A 313 18.73 30.04 -8.24
N ALA A 314 17.56 29.79 -8.85
CA ALA A 314 16.41 29.23 -8.17
C ALA A 314 16.63 27.76 -7.77
N ARG A 315 17.29 26.97 -8.62
CA ARG A 315 17.72 25.61 -8.28
C ARG A 315 18.67 25.62 -7.10
N ASP A 316 19.71 26.46 -7.14
CA ASP A 316 20.73 26.51 -6.08
C ASP A 316 20.09 26.89 -4.74
N ARG A 317 19.19 27.89 -4.73
CA ARG A 317 18.45 28.29 -3.53
C ARG A 317 17.47 27.22 -3.05
N MET A 318 16.83 26.47 -3.95
CA MET A 318 15.95 25.36 -3.58
C MET A 318 16.75 24.22 -2.94
N SER A 319 17.89 23.83 -3.54
CA SER A 319 18.78 22.81 -2.99
C SER A 319 19.38 23.21 -1.64
N GLU A 320 19.74 24.49 -1.46
CA GLU A 320 20.19 25.03 -0.17
C GLU A 320 19.11 24.83 0.90
N LEU A 321 17.88 25.32 0.67
CA LEU A 321 16.77 25.28 1.62
C LEU A 321 16.30 23.85 1.94
N ILE A 322 16.27 22.94 0.95
CA ILE A 322 15.98 21.52 1.18
C ILE A 322 17.08 20.89 2.04
N GLY A 323 18.34 21.21 1.76
CA GLY A 323 19.48 20.73 2.55
C GLY A 323 19.44 21.23 4.00
N ASP A 324 19.13 22.51 4.23
CA ASP A 324 18.98 23.08 5.57
C ASP A 324 17.90 22.33 6.37
N ARG A 325 16.70 22.19 5.79
CA ARG A 325 15.56 21.53 6.44
C ARG A 325 15.77 20.05 6.69
N ALA A 326 16.46 19.36 5.78
CA ALA A 326 16.82 17.97 5.96
C ALA A 326 17.79 17.80 7.15
N LEU A 327 18.80 18.66 7.27
CA LEU A 327 19.76 18.62 8.38
C LEU A 327 19.13 19.03 9.72
N GLU A 328 18.26 20.04 9.71
CA GLU A 328 17.46 20.45 10.87
C GLU A 328 16.58 19.30 11.37
N ALA A 329 15.78 18.68 10.50
CA ALA A 329 14.95 17.55 10.87
C ALA A 329 15.78 16.31 11.28
N TRP A 330 16.95 16.09 10.67
CA TRP A 330 17.85 14.99 11.04
C TRP A 330 18.40 15.14 12.46
N SER A 331 18.55 16.37 12.97
CA SER A 331 18.99 16.61 14.35
C SER A 331 18.01 16.08 15.41
N VAL A 332 16.74 15.90 15.05
CA VAL A 332 15.63 15.42 15.92
C VAL A 332 14.97 14.14 15.39
N ARG A 333 15.68 13.37 14.56
CA ARG A 333 15.21 12.10 13.98
C ARG A 333 14.78 11.07 15.03
N GLY A 334 13.79 10.25 14.70
CA GLY A 334 13.34 9.12 15.51
C GLY A 334 13.90 7.79 15.01
N ARG A 335 14.16 6.85 15.91
CA ARG A 335 14.47 5.45 15.57
C ARG A 335 13.24 4.75 15.00
N VAL A 336 13.43 3.91 13.99
CA VAL A 336 12.38 3.06 13.41
C VAL A 336 12.67 1.60 13.80
N GLN A 337 11.65 0.89 14.29
CA GLN A 337 11.75 -0.52 14.62
C GLN A 337 12.06 -1.35 13.37
N THR A 338 13.12 -2.16 13.43
CA THR A 338 13.52 -3.07 12.36
C THR A 338 12.98 -4.48 12.59
N GLY A 339 12.74 -5.19 11.48
CA GLY A 339 12.27 -6.58 11.44
C GLY A 339 12.99 -7.34 10.33
N LYS A 340 12.43 -8.48 9.91
CA LYS A 340 12.92 -9.17 8.71
C LYS A 340 12.77 -8.30 7.47
N LEU A 341 13.68 -8.49 6.52
CA LEU A 341 13.65 -7.85 5.22
C LEU A 341 12.77 -8.67 4.29
N ARG A 342 11.65 -8.09 3.85
CA ARG A 342 10.74 -8.75 2.88
C ARG A 342 10.63 -7.96 1.61
N VAL A 343 10.38 -8.66 0.50
CA VAL A 343 10.10 -8.06 -0.80
C VAL A 343 8.88 -8.74 -1.42
N ALA A 344 7.93 -7.94 -1.89
CA ALA A 344 6.81 -8.40 -2.69
C ALA A 344 6.84 -7.70 -4.06
N ARG A 345 6.85 -8.49 -5.13
CA ARG A 345 6.67 -8.02 -6.51
C ARG A 345 5.28 -8.45 -6.99
N VAL A 346 4.50 -7.50 -7.49
CA VAL A 346 3.15 -7.73 -8.03
C VAL A 346 3.15 -7.31 -9.50
N PRO A 347 3.16 -8.27 -10.45
CA PRO A 347 2.93 -7.97 -11.86
C PRO A 347 1.54 -7.36 -12.06
N VAL A 348 1.44 -6.34 -12.92
CA VAL A 348 0.17 -5.70 -13.27
C VAL A 348 0.03 -5.55 -14.78
N THR A 349 -1.20 -5.57 -15.26
CA THR A 349 -1.54 -5.28 -16.67
C THR A 349 -2.28 -3.95 -16.71
N LEU A 350 -1.67 -2.93 -17.29
CA LEU A 350 -2.22 -1.58 -17.39
C LEU A 350 -2.88 -1.38 -18.76
N PRO A 351 -4.22 -1.33 -18.86
CA PRO A 351 -4.90 -1.17 -20.13
C PRO A 351 -4.66 0.22 -20.73
N LEU A 352 -4.41 0.26 -22.04
CA LEU A 352 -4.16 1.49 -22.79
C LEU A 352 -5.48 2.14 -23.22
N ASN A 353 -5.53 3.47 -23.24
CA ASN A 353 -6.63 4.20 -23.85
C ASN A 353 -6.55 4.14 -25.38
N GLU A 354 -7.58 4.64 -26.06
CA GLU A 354 -7.71 4.60 -27.52
C GLU A 354 -6.50 5.19 -28.28
N ALA A 355 -5.88 6.24 -27.76
CA ALA A 355 -4.67 6.81 -28.34
C ALA A 355 -3.45 5.90 -28.13
N GLY A 356 -3.24 5.42 -26.89
CA GLY A 356 -2.19 4.45 -26.57
C GLY A 356 -2.30 3.16 -27.39
N ARG A 357 -3.51 2.62 -27.57
CA ARG A 357 -3.78 1.43 -28.39
C ARG A 357 -3.40 1.63 -29.85
N ARG A 358 -3.73 2.79 -30.44
CA ARG A 358 -3.31 3.15 -31.81
C ARG A 358 -1.79 3.31 -31.94
N ASP A 359 -1.16 4.01 -30.99
CA ASP A 359 0.27 4.34 -31.04
C ASP A 359 1.18 3.12 -30.82
N MET A 360 0.81 2.25 -29.87
CA MET A 360 1.62 1.10 -29.45
C MET A 360 1.19 -0.22 -30.10
N GLY A 361 0.10 -0.24 -30.88
CA GLY A 361 -0.41 -1.43 -31.58
C GLY A 361 -0.85 -2.58 -30.65
N ARG A 362 -1.25 -2.28 -29.41
CA ARG A 362 -1.56 -3.28 -28.37
C ARG A 362 -2.56 -2.74 -27.34
N ASP A 363 -3.30 -3.63 -26.68
CA ASP A 363 -4.39 -3.24 -25.75
C ASP A 363 -3.93 -2.83 -24.35
N ALA A 364 -2.76 -3.29 -23.91
CA ALA A 364 -2.25 -3.07 -22.55
C ALA A 364 -0.72 -3.17 -22.48
N ILE A 365 -0.17 -2.59 -21.40
CA ILE A 365 1.23 -2.70 -21.00
C ILE A 365 1.34 -3.66 -19.80
N ALA A 366 2.27 -4.60 -19.89
CA ALA A 366 2.70 -5.38 -18.72
C ALA A 366 3.71 -4.54 -17.93
N SER A 367 3.46 -4.34 -16.65
CA SER A 367 4.32 -3.57 -15.75
C SER A 367 4.27 -4.20 -14.35
N GLU A 368 4.70 -3.50 -13.31
CA GLU A 368 4.73 -4.05 -11.95
C GLU A 368 4.50 -2.99 -10.87
N THR A 369 4.19 -3.45 -9.67
CA THR A 369 4.38 -2.72 -8.42
C THR A 369 5.28 -3.56 -7.52
N GLN A 370 6.17 -2.92 -6.76
CA GLN A 370 7.08 -3.61 -5.84
C GLN A 370 6.99 -2.96 -4.47
N ALA A 371 7.05 -3.76 -3.40
CA ALA A 371 7.13 -3.29 -2.03
C ALA A 371 8.30 -3.98 -1.31
N ILE A 372 9.05 -3.22 -0.51
CA ILE A 372 10.11 -3.71 0.38
C ILE A 372 9.71 -3.31 1.80
N SER A 373 9.61 -4.26 2.74
CA SER A 373 9.37 -3.96 4.16
C SER A 373 10.58 -4.32 5.04
N LEU A 374 10.72 -3.57 6.13
CA LEU A 374 11.74 -3.77 7.16
C LEU A 374 11.18 -3.30 8.51
N GLY A 375 10.44 -4.17 9.19
CA GLY A 375 9.77 -3.83 10.46
C GLY A 375 8.60 -2.84 10.26
N ASP A 376 8.73 -1.63 10.81
CA ASP A 376 7.69 -0.59 10.69
C ASP A 376 7.86 0.35 9.48
N LEU A 377 8.91 0.15 8.68
CA LEU A 377 9.10 0.80 7.37
C LEU A 377 8.62 -0.09 6.22
N ALA A 378 7.92 0.52 5.26
CA ALA A 378 7.76 -0.01 3.90
C ALA A 378 8.11 1.04 2.83
N ILE A 379 8.73 0.59 1.75
CA ILE A 379 9.01 1.36 0.53
C ILE A 379 8.24 0.72 -0.62
N VAL A 380 7.44 1.50 -1.34
CA VAL A 380 6.65 1.07 -2.51
C VAL A 380 7.21 1.73 -3.76
N ALA A 381 7.33 0.98 -4.85
CA ALA A 381 7.69 1.45 -6.18
C ALA A 381 6.52 1.31 -7.16
N LEU A 382 6.20 2.41 -7.85
CA LEU A 382 5.20 2.51 -8.90
C LEU A 382 5.85 2.92 -10.24
N PRO A 383 5.37 2.40 -11.38
CA PRO A 383 5.89 2.70 -12.70
C PRO A 383 5.30 3.99 -13.28
N GLY A 384 6.02 4.57 -14.25
CA GLY A 384 5.62 5.80 -14.94
C GLY A 384 5.67 7.05 -14.05
N GLU A 385 4.73 7.96 -14.27
CA GLU A 385 4.62 9.25 -13.58
C GLU A 385 3.31 9.35 -12.75
N PRO A 386 3.26 8.75 -11.54
CA PRO A 386 2.05 8.81 -10.72
C PRO A 386 1.77 10.21 -10.18
N LEU A 387 0.51 10.64 -10.25
CA LEU A 387 0.04 11.85 -9.58
C LEU A 387 0.10 11.67 -8.06
N THR A 388 0.35 12.76 -7.33
CA THR A 388 0.52 12.77 -5.88
C THR A 388 -0.68 12.17 -5.11
N ALA A 389 -1.89 12.28 -5.65
CA ALA A 389 -3.08 11.69 -5.06
C ALA A 389 -2.99 10.15 -4.88
N LEU A 390 -2.27 9.43 -5.75
CA LEU A 390 -2.07 7.98 -5.62
C LEU A 390 -1.16 7.62 -4.43
N ASN A 391 -0.09 8.40 -4.21
CA ASN A 391 0.76 8.28 -3.02
C ASN A 391 -0.07 8.47 -1.74
N LEU A 392 -0.85 9.56 -1.67
CA LEU A 392 -1.70 9.85 -0.50
C LEU A 392 -2.73 8.73 -0.22
N GLU A 393 -3.31 8.12 -1.26
CA GLU A 393 -4.21 6.99 -1.07
C GLU A 393 -3.49 5.74 -0.55
N ILE A 394 -2.32 5.38 -1.12
CA ILE A 394 -1.52 4.23 -0.67
C ILE A 394 -1.05 4.43 0.77
N GLN A 395 -0.53 5.60 1.12
CA GLN A 395 -0.14 5.95 2.50
C GLN A 395 -1.33 5.79 3.46
N ARG A 396 -2.52 6.31 3.11
CA ARG A 396 -3.74 6.19 3.93
C ARG A 396 -4.23 4.75 4.10
N ARG A 397 -4.00 3.89 3.11
CA ARG A 397 -4.40 2.47 3.10
C ARG A 397 -3.32 1.52 3.62
N SER A 398 -2.12 2.03 3.92
CA SER A 398 -0.99 1.21 4.34
C SER A 398 -1.16 0.70 5.78
N PRO A 399 -0.80 -0.57 6.06
CA PRO A 399 -0.74 -1.11 7.41
C PRO A 399 0.60 -0.83 8.13
N PHE A 400 1.55 -0.12 7.49
CA PHE A 400 2.85 0.24 8.07
C PHE A 400 2.89 1.68 8.60
N PRO A 401 3.42 1.93 9.82
CA PRO A 401 3.56 3.28 10.37
C PRO A 401 4.35 4.26 9.48
N HIS A 402 5.36 3.75 8.75
CA HIS A 402 6.14 4.54 7.81
C HIS A 402 6.06 3.91 6.42
N THR A 403 5.35 4.56 5.50
CA THR A 403 5.26 4.14 4.10
C THR A 403 5.82 5.24 3.20
N LEU A 404 6.82 4.92 2.40
CA LEU A 404 7.38 5.78 1.37
C LEU A 404 6.95 5.28 0.00
N VAL A 405 6.27 6.09 -0.81
CA VAL A 405 5.83 5.71 -2.16
C VAL A 405 6.65 6.45 -3.19
N LEU A 406 7.33 5.68 -4.04
CA LEU A 406 8.19 6.14 -5.11
C LEU A 406 7.44 6.01 -6.44
N GLY A 407 7.41 7.08 -7.22
CA GLY A 407 7.06 7.00 -8.65
C GLY A 407 8.31 6.64 -9.47
N TYR A 408 8.23 6.72 -10.80
CA TYR A 408 9.43 6.67 -11.66
C TYR A 408 10.31 5.42 -11.42
N SER A 409 9.66 4.30 -11.09
CA SER A 409 10.33 3.10 -10.63
C SER A 409 9.97 1.86 -11.43
N ASN A 410 11.00 1.05 -11.71
CA ASN A 410 10.95 -0.25 -12.38
C ASN A 410 10.37 -0.28 -13.82
N GLY A 411 9.81 0.81 -14.35
CA GLY A 411 9.23 0.86 -15.69
C GLY A 411 8.56 2.20 -16.02
N GLY A 412 8.25 2.41 -17.29
CA GLY A 412 7.53 3.59 -17.80
C GLY A 412 6.01 3.46 -17.70
N GLY A 413 5.50 2.24 -17.52
CA GLY A 413 4.08 1.96 -17.32
C GLY A 413 3.19 2.55 -18.41
N VAL A 414 2.31 3.47 -18.03
CA VAL A 414 1.40 4.18 -18.96
C VAL A 414 1.68 5.69 -19.01
N GLN A 415 2.95 6.07 -18.85
CA GLN A 415 3.39 7.45 -18.62
C GLN A 415 2.69 8.00 -17.37
N TYR A 416 1.97 9.12 -17.50
CA TYR A 416 1.19 9.71 -16.40
C TYR A 416 0.00 8.84 -16.00
N VAL A 417 -0.10 8.57 -14.69
CA VAL A 417 -1.19 7.79 -14.08
C VAL A 417 -1.77 8.50 -12.86
N GLY A 418 -3.10 8.57 -12.76
CA GLY A 418 -3.80 9.28 -11.70
C GLY A 418 -5.06 8.52 -11.23
N PRO A 419 -5.73 9.02 -10.17
CA PRO A 419 -6.97 8.42 -9.67
C PRO A 419 -8.08 8.33 -10.71
N THR A 420 -8.97 7.35 -10.55
CA THR A 420 -10.16 7.20 -11.39
C THR A 420 -11.02 8.46 -11.35
N GLY A 421 -11.35 8.99 -12.53
CA GLY A 421 -12.05 10.26 -12.71
C GLY A 421 -11.17 11.39 -13.21
N GLU A 422 -9.85 11.34 -13.00
CA GLU A 422 -8.93 12.41 -13.41
C GLU A 422 -8.87 12.62 -14.92
N LYS A 423 -9.07 11.57 -15.75
CA LYS A 423 -9.07 11.76 -17.21
C LYS A 423 -10.22 12.63 -17.71
N ARG A 424 -11.36 12.64 -17.01
CA ARG A 424 -12.47 13.56 -17.34
C ARG A 424 -12.16 15.01 -16.99
N ARG A 425 -11.22 15.26 -16.07
CA ARG A 425 -10.81 16.61 -15.63
C ARG A 425 -9.76 17.23 -16.55
N GLY A 426 -9.02 16.40 -17.29
CA GLY A 426 -8.06 16.86 -18.31
C GLY A 426 -6.73 17.36 -17.71
N GLY A 427 -6.21 18.45 -18.26
CA GLY A 427 -4.81 18.88 -18.05
C GLY A 427 -3.81 18.02 -18.84
N TYR A 428 -2.56 18.44 -18.88
CA TYR A 428 -1.48 17.80 -19.64
C TYR A 428 -1.31 16.31 -19.29
N GLU A 429 -1.19 15.99 -18.01
CA GLU A 429 -0.88 14.64 -17.52
C GLU A 429 -1.95 13.64 -17.98
N MET A 430 -3.23 13.97 -17.78
CA MET A 430 -4.33 13.02 -17.91
C MET A 430 -5.00 13.06 -19.29
N GLY A 431 -4.98 14.22 -19.96
CA GLY A 431 -5.62 14.46 -21.25
C GLY A 431 -4.67 14.54 -22.46
N VAL A 432 -3.36 14.68 -22.26
CA VAL A 432 -2.36 14.78 -23.35
C VAL A 432 -1.30 13.69 -23.29
N ALA A 433 -0.68 13.46 -22.12
CA ALA A 433 0.52 12.63 -22.01
C ALA A 433 0.28 11.19 -21.52
N GLY A 434 -0.70 10.96 -20.63
CA GLY A 434 -0.97 9.63 -20.06
C GLY A 434 -1.68 8.67 -21.01
N SER A 435 -1.05 7.54 -21.33
CA SER A 435 -1.50 6.57 -22.34
C SER A 435 -2.48 5.50 -21.83
N GLY A 436 -2.67 5.38 -20.51
CA GLY A 436 -3.54 4.40 -19.88
C GLY A 436 -5.03 4.75 -19.90
N GLU A 437 -5.88 3.81 -19.53
CA GLU A 437 -7.30 4.04 -19.17
C GLU A 437 -7.44 4.71 -17.79
N ASP A 438 -8.62 5.26 -17.49
CA ASP A 438 -8.93 6.00 -16.24
C ASP A 438 -8.79 5.12 -14.98
N ARG A 439 -8.87 3.78 -15.13
CA ARG A 439 -8.72 2.79 -14.05
C ARG A 439 -7.27 2.40 -13.72
N CYS A 440 -6.27 2.84 -14.49
CA CYS A 440 -4.87 2.43 -14.29
C CYS A 440 -4.32 2.81 -12.91
N GLY A 441 -4.71 3.97 -12.37
CA GLY A 441 -4.30 4.37 -11.01
C GLY A 441 -4.87 3.45 -9.94
N GLN A 442 -6.13 3.03 -10.08
CA GLN A 442 -6.77 2.10 -9.15
C GLN A 442 -6.06 0.73 -9.14
N ILE A 443 -5.73 0.19 -10.32
CA ILE A 443 -4.98 -1.07 -10.47
C ILE A 443 -3.64 -1.00 -9.72
N LEU A 444 -2.90 0.10 -9.85
CA LEU A 444 -1.63 0.29 -9.15
C LEU A 444 -1.80 0.45 -7.63
N VAL A 445 -2.80 1.22 -7.18
CA VAL A 445 -3.07 1.41 -5.74
C VAL A 445 -3.47 0.09 -5.09
N ASP A 446 -4.35 -0.69 -5.71
CA ASP A 446 -4.80 -1.96 -5.15
C ASP A 446 -3.69 -3.02 -5.15
N ALA A 447 -2.85 -3.06 -6.20
CA ALA A 447 -1.64 -3.88 -6.22
C ALA A 447 -0.63 -3.49 -5.12
N ALA A 448 -0.38 -2.20 -4.92
CA ALA A 448 0.49 -1.67 -3.88
C ALA A 448 -0.02 -2.00 -2.47
N VAL A 449 -1.30 -1.73 -2.22
CA VAL A 449 -1.94 -1.97 -0.92
C VAL A 449 -2.00 -3.47 -0.62
N GLY A 450 -2.36 -4.31 -1.60
CA GLY A 450 -2.34 -5.77 -1.44
C GLY A 450 -0.95 -6.32 -1.14
N ALA A 451 0.10 -5.77 -1.76
CA ALA A 451 1.50 -6.09 -1.43
C ALA A 451 1.85 -5.72 0.01
N LEU A 452 1.54 -4.48 0.44
CA LEU A 452 1.79 -4.02 1.80
C LEU A 452 1.02 -4.85 2.85
N GLN A 453 -0.24 -5.18 2.57
CA GLN A 453 -1.07 -6.02 3.45
C GLN A 453 -0.51 -7.44 3.56
N ARG A 454 0.02 -8.02 2.48
CA ARG A 454 0.74 -9.29 2.52
C ARG A 454 1.99 -9.21 3.39
N LEU A 455 2.88 -8.25 3.12
CA LEU A 455 4.14 -8.10 3.86
C LEU A 455 3.90 -7.93 5.36
N ARG A 456 2.94 -7.07 5.75
CA ARG A 456 2.59 -6.89 7.17
C ARG A 456 1.91 -8.11 7.78
N ALA A 457 1.13 -8.89 7.02
CA ALA A 457 0.58 -10.16 7.50
C ALA A 457 1.66 -11.21 7.74
N GLU A 458 2.72 -11.24 6.93
CA GLU A 458 3.87 -12.13 7.16
C GLU A 458 4.72 -11.68 8.35
N ASP A 459 4.95 -10.37 8.53
CA ASP A 459 5.61 -9.83 9.73
C ASP A 459 4.82 -10.15 11.01
N LEU A 460 3.50 -9.99 10.95
CA LEU A 460 2.62 -10.34 12.04
C LEU A 460 2.58 -11.86 12.29
N LEU A 461 2.62 -12.69 11.25
CA LEU A 461 2.70 -14.15 11.40
C LEU A 461 3.97 -14.56 12.16
N ASP A 462 5.13 -14.02 11.80
CA ASP A 462 6.40 -14.32 12.47
C ASP A 462 6.45 -13.76 13.91
N ALA A 463 5.77 -12.65 14.19
CA ALA A 463 5.72 -12.02 15.51
C ALA A 463 4.56 -12.50 16.42
N THR A 464 3.63 -13.32 15.91
CA THR A 464 2.42 -13.69 16.66
C THR A 464 2.67 -14.83 17.63
N THR A 465 2.56 -14.52 18.92
CA THR A 465 2.57 -15.48 20.01
C THR A 465 1.18 -16.11 20.22
N PRO A 466 1.07 -17.30 20.85
CA PRO A 466 -0.22 -17.98 21.06
C PRO A 466 -1.24 -17.21 21.90
N ASP A 467 -0.80 -16.24 22.71
CA ASP A 467 -1.68 -15.33 23.44
C ASP A 467 -2.23 -14.19 22.59
N ARG A 468 -1.74 -13.97 21.35
CA ARG A 468 -2.14 -12.89 20.43
C ARG A 468 -2.94 -13.34 19.20
N LEU A 469 -3.03 -14.66 18.94
CA LEU A 469 -3.83 -15.24 17.86
C LEU A 469 -5.21 -15.70 18.35
N ASP A 470 -6.26 -15.08 17.83
CA ASP A 470 -7.65 -15.46 18.09
C ASP A 470 -8.18 -16.35 16.95
N LEU A 471 -8.56 -17.58 17.29
CA LEU A 471 -8.88 -18.64 16.32
C LEU A 471 -10.39 -18.80 16.12
N TYR A 472 -10.78 -19.13 14.89
CA TYR A 472 -12.17 -19.29 14.47
C TYR A 472 -12.31 -20.54 13.58
N LEU A 473 -13.06 -21.53 14.07
CA LEU A 473 -13.30 -22.78 13.35
C LEU A 473 -14.46 -22.62 12.37
N LEU A 474 -14.22 -22.92 11.08
CA LEU A 474 -15.20 -22.78 10.00
C LEU A 474 -15.65 -24.17 9.53
N ILE A 475 -16.88 -24.57 9.86
CA ILE A 475 -17.41 -25.92 9.61
C ILE A 475 -18.80 -25.91 8.97
N GLY A 476 -19.17 -27.02 8.33
CA GLY A 476 -20.42 -27.17 7.58
C GLY A 476 -20.19 -27.58 6.12
N GLN A 477 -21.05 -27.13 5.21
CA GLN A 477 -21.02 -27.53 3.80
C GLN A 477 -20.60 -26.40 2.83
N SER A 478 -21.01 -26.50 1.56
CA SER A 478 -20.53 -25.66 0.46
C SER A 478 -20.77 -24.16 0.64
N ASN A 479 -21.84 -23.76 1.33
CA ASN A 479 -22.11 -22.35 1.65
C ASN A 479 -21.24 -21.80 2.81
N MET A 480 -20.69 -22.65 3.69
CA MET A 480 -19.54 -22.26 4.54
C MET A 480 -18.24 -22.23 3.74
N ALA A 481 -18.01 -23.28 2.94
CA ALA A 481 -16.77 -23.47 2.20
C ALA A 481 -16.50 -22.33 1.19
N GLY A 482 -17.57 -21.85 0.56
CA GLY A 482 -17.54 -20.79 -0.42
C GLY A 482 -17.64 -21.30 -1.86
N ARG A 483 -18.55 -20.73 -2.63
CA ARG A 483 -18.80 -21.04 -4.06
C ARG A 483 -19.05 -19.79 -4.92
N GLY A 484 -19.03 -18.60 -4.33
CA GLY A 484 -19.14 -17.36 -5.08
C GLY A 484 -17.94 -17.19 -6.03
N PRO A 485 -18.13 -16.77 -7.29
CA PRO A 485 -17.02 -16.41 -8.18
C PRO A 485 -16.07 -15.38 -7.54
N LEU A 486 -14.77 -15.62 -7.65
CA LEU A 486 -13.74 -14.72 -7.10
C LEU A 486 -13.69 -13.41 -7.87
N GLU A 487 -13.54 -12.31 -7.13
CA GLU A 487 -13.18 -10.99 -7.66
C GLU A 487 -11.88 -10.52 -6.98
N ALA A 488 -11.16 -9.58 -7.58
CA ALA A 488 -9.84 -9.13 -7.08
C ALA A 488 -9.85 -8.62 -5.62
N ILE A 489 -11.00 -8.19 -5.11
CA ILE A 489 -11.17 -7.78 -3.71
C ILE A 489 -11.10 -8.96 -2.72
N ASP A 490 -11.52 -10.15 -3.11
CA ASP A 490 -11.48 -11.35 -2.25
C ASP A 490 -10.05 -11.92 -2.14
N GLU A 491 -9.26 -11.74 -3.21
CA GLU A 491 -7.84 -12.07 -3.30
C GLU A 491 -6.92 -11.01 -2.63
N THR A 492 -7.47 -9.85 -2.22
CA THR A 492 -6.72 -8.79 -1.55
C THR A 492 -6.43 -9.19 -0.09
N PRO A 493 -5.18 -9.34 0.36
CA PRO A 493 -4.86 -9.75 1.73
C PRO A 493 -5.40 -8.81 2.82
N HIS A 494 -5.57 -9.29 4.04
CA HIS A 494 -5.75 -8.44 5.22
C HIS A 494 -4.60 -8.62 6.20
N PRO A 495 -3.97 -7.54 6.72
CA PRO A 495 -2.72 -7.63 7.48
C PRO A 495 -2.85 -8.42 8.78
N ARG A 496 -4.06 -8.55 9.34
CA ARG A 496 -4.30 -9.30 10.59
C ARG A 496 -5.16 -10.56 10.37
N LEU A 497 -5.21 -11.08 9.14
CA LEU A 497 -5.98 -12.29 8.82
C LEU A 497 -5.11 -13.42 8.27
N LEU A 498 -5.14 -14.55 8.97
CA LEU A 498 -4.41 -15.77 8.64
C LEU A 498 -5.39 -16.93 8.42
N SER A 499 -5.00 -17.90 7.61
CA SER A 499 -5.73 -19.15 7.36
C SER A 499 -4.85 -20.35 7.74
N PHE A 500 -5.42 -21.31 8.46
CA PHE A 500 -4.73 -22.54 8.88
C PHE A 500 -5.00 -23.67 7.91
N GLU A 501 -3.96 -24.17 7.25
CA GLU A 501 -4.14 -25.07 6.13
C GLU A 501 -4.15 -26.55 6.50
N ALA A 502 -4.60 -27.38 5.56
CA ALA A 502 -4.56 -28.85 5.69
C ALA A 502 -3.17 -29.39 6.06
N ASN A 503 -2.09 -28.72 5.60
CA ASN A 503 -0.68 -29.03 5.89
C ASN A 503 -0.21 -28.59 7.30
N LYS A 504 -1.11 -28.08 8.14
CA LYS A 504 -0.87 -27.59 9.51
C LYS A 504 0.00 -26.32 9.62
N ARG A 505 0.06 -25.50 8.57
CA ARG A 505 0.76 -24.21 8.55
C ARG A 505 -0.23 -23.06 8.43
N TRP A 506 0.15 -21.92 9.00
CA TRP A 506 -0.51 -20.65 8.74
C TRP A 506 -0.04 -20.05 7.43
N ARG A 507 -0.96 -19.49 6.64
CA ARG A 507 -0.67 -18.58 5.53
C ARG A 507 -1.53 -17.31 5.65
N VAL A 508 -1.15 -16.26 4.93
CA VAL A 508 -1.96 -15.04 4.80
C VAL A 508 -3.30 -15.41 4.16
N ALA A 509 -4.42 -14.97 4.75
CA ALA A 509 -5.74 -15.34 4.28
C ALA A 509 -6.17 -14.54 3.05
N VAL A 510 -6.58 -15.26 2.01
CA VAL A 510 -7.27 -14.79 0.81
C VAL A 510 -8.29 -15.86 0.42
N ASP A 511 -9.39 -15.50 -0.25
CA ASP A 511 -10.30 -16.50 -0.80
C ASP A 511 -9.71 -17.13 -2.08
N PRO A 512 -9.99 -18.42 -2.37
CA PRO A 512 -10.87 -19.31 -1.63
C PRO A 512 -10.17 -19.91 -0.40
N LEU A 513 -10.76 -19.74 0.79
CA LEU A 513 -10.19 -20.29 2.03
C LEU A 513 -10.25 -21.82 2.12
N HIS A 514 -11.26 -22.42 1.50
CA HIS A 514 -11.46 -23.86 1.48
C HIS A 514 -11.03 -24.42 0.12
N HIS A 515 -10.44 -25.61 0.12
CA HIS A 515 -10.05 -26.33 -1.09
C HIS A 515 -10.74 -27.71 -1.14
N ASP A 516 -12.00 -27.76 -0.72
CA ASP A 516 -12.78 -29.00 -0.55
C ASP A 516 -13.28 -29.59 -1.88
N LYS A 517 -13.43 -28.75 -2.91
CA LYS A 517 -13.82 -29.08 -4.29
C LYS A 517 -13.14 -28.12 -5.27
N ALA A 518 -13.07 -28.51 -6.54
CA ALA A 518 -12.48 -27.70 -7.62
C ALA A 518 -13.25 -26.38 -7.91
N ASN A 519 -14.49 -26.25 -7.45
CA ASN A 519 -15.32 -25.04 -7.60
C ASN A 519 -15.39 -24.20 -6.31
N ALA A 520 -14.44 -24.35 -5.38
CA ALA A 520 -14.35 -23.47 -4.23
C ALA A 520 -14.05 -22.03 -4.66
N GLY A 521 -14.69 -21.07 -4.00
CA GLY A 521 -14.62 -19.63 -4.32
C GLY A 521 -14.76 -18.79 -3.07
N VAL A 522 -15.32 -17.58 -3.21
CA VAL A 522 -15.64 -16.68 -2.09
C VAL A 522 -16.51 -17.41 -1.08
N GLY A 523 -16.12 -17.38 0.20
CA GLY A 523 -16.88 -17.92 1.33
C GLY A 523 -17.08 -16.90 2.45
N LEU A 524 -18.10 -17.12 3.29
CA LEU A 524 -18.43 -16.19 4.37
C LEU A 524 -17.30 -16.05 5.42
N GLY A 525 -16.45 -17.07 5.55
CA GLY A 525 -15.37 -17.12 6.54
C GLY A 525 -14.32 -16.02 6.38
N GLY A 526 -13.92 -15.70 5.14
CA GLY A 526 -12.92 -14.65 4.86
C GLY A 526 -13.43 -13.28 5.26
N TRP A 527 -14.68 -12.99 4.91
CA TRP A 527 -15.33 -11.70 5.16
C TRP A 527 -15.79 -11.54 6.61
N PHE A 528 -16.14 -12.63 7.30
CA PHE A 528 -16.20 -12.66 8.76
C PHE A 528 -14.86 -12.28 9.38
N GLY A 529 -13.77 -12.93 8.94
CA GLY A 529 -12.42 -12.70 9.46
C GLY A 529 -11.94 -11.26 9.30
N ARG A 530 -12.14 -10.67 8.12
CA ARG A 530 -11.88 -9.25 7.82
C ARG A 530 -12.66 -8.35 8.80
N SER A 531 -13.98 -8.56 8.90
CA SER A 531 -14.84 -7.78 9.79
C SER A 531 -14.39 -7.83 11.25
N ILE A 532 -14.09 -9.02 11.78
CA ILE A 532 -13.56 -9.17 13.15
C ILE A 532 -12.22 -8.46 13.32
N ALA A 533 -11.31 -8.59 12.35
CA ALA A 533 -10.03 -7.89 12.40
C ALA A 533 -10.25 -6.37 12.46
N ASP A 534 -11.07 -5.80 11.58
CA ASP A 534 -11.38 -4.36 11.52
C ASP A 534 -12.08 -3.81 12.77
N GLY A 535 -12.57 -4.68 13.67
CA GLY A 535 -13.28 -4.33 14.91
C GLY A 535 -12.47 -3.68 16.03
N GLY A 536 -11.31 -3.09 15.76
CA GLY A 536 -10.53 -2.29 16.73
C GLY A 536 -9.67 -3.08 17.73
N SER A 537 -9.64 -4.41 17.65
CA SER A 537 -8.69 -5.24 18.40
C SER A 537 -7.34 -5.29 17.68
N ASN A 538 -6.22 -5.10 18.39
CA ASN A 538 -4.86 -5.26 17.84
C ASN A 538 -4.43 -6.74 17.68
N ARG A 539 -5.34 -7.69 17.87
CA ARG A 539 -5.07 -9.13 17.78
C ARG A 539 -5.15 -9.62 16.34
N VAL A 540 -4.45 -10.73 16.08
CA VAL A 540 -4.46 -11.41 14.77
C VAL A 540 -5.59 -12.43 14.77
N VAL A 541 -6.30 -12.53 13.64
CA VAL A 541 -7.44 -13.43 13.43
C VAL A 541 -6.94 -14.64 12.63
N GLY A 542 -7.06 -15.84 13.22
CA GLY A 542 -6.73 -17.10 12.57
C GLY A 542 -7.98 -17.88 12.20
N LEU A 543 -8.26 -18.00 10.92
CA LEU A 543 -9.34 -18.84 10.39
C LEU A 543 -8.87 -20.29 10.28
N ILE A 544 -9.73 -21.25 10.61
CA ILE A 544 -9.47 -22.69 10.48
C ILE A 544 -10.53 -23.26 9.52
N PRO A 545 -10.27 -23.29 8.20
CA PRO A 545 -11.17 -23.84 7.19
C PRO A 545 -11.27 -25.36 7.33
N ALA A 546 -12.48 -25.87 7.60
CA ALA A 546 -12.74 -27.30 7.72
C ALA A 546 -14.05 -27.75 7.04
N ALA A 547 -14.84 -26.85 6.46
CA ALA A 547 -16.09 -27.19 5.79
C ALA A 547 -15.90 -28.02 4.50
N VAL A 548 -16.87 -28.89 4.21
CA VAL A 548 -16.84 -29.82 3.07
C VAL A 548 -18.20 -29.89 2.39
N GLY A 549 -18.25 -29.54 1.10
CA GLY A 549 -19.48 -29.39 0.32
C GLY A 549 -20.27 -30.69 0.11
N GLY A 550 -21.61 -30.56 0.16
CA GLY A 550 -22.56 -31.66 -0.02
C GLY A 550 -22.61 -32.65 1.15
N THR A 551 -22.31 -32.21 2.38
CA THR A 551 -22.22 -33.10 3.54
C THR A 551 -23.43 -32.95 4.48
N PRO A 552 -24.04 -34.06 4.93
CA PRO A 552 -25.10 -34.04 5.94
C PRO A 552 -24.52 -33.92 7.35
N LEU A 553 -25.31 -33.40 8.29
CA LEU A 553 -24.97 -33.28 9.71
C LEU A 553 -24.62 -34.64 10.35
N SER A 554 -25.08 -35.77 9.79
CA SER A 554 -24.69 -37.12 10.25
C SER A 554 -23.19 -37.44 10.14
N ARG A 555 -22.42 -36.73 9.30
CA ARG A 555 -20.94 -36.85 9.26
C ARG A 555 -20.22 -35.89 10.22
N TRP A 556 -20.97 -34.95 10.79
CA TRP A 556 -20.49 -33.88 11.65
C TRP A 556 -20.75 -34.12 13.14
N VAL A 557 -21.56 -35.12 13.52
CA VAL A 557 -21.70 -35.55 14.93
C VAL A 557 -20.48 -36.33 15.40
N ARG A 558 -20.34 -36.50 16.73
CA ARG A 558 -19.19 -37.18 17.35
C ARG A 558 -18.95 -38.57 16.79
N GLY A 559 -17.69 -38.85 16.43
CA GLY A 559 -17.27 -40.10 15.77
C GLY A 559 -17.45 -40.09 14.25
N GLY A 560 -18.17 -39.10 13.68
CA GLY A 560 -18.17 -38.82 12.25
C GLY A 560 -16.79 -38.39 11.76
N ASP A 561 -16.48 -38.69 10.51
CA ASP A 561 -15.14 -38.46 9.96
C ASP A 561 -14.81 -36.97 9.75
N LEU A 562 -15.79 -36.15 9.36
CA LEU A 562 -15.63 -34.68 9.25
C LEU A 562 -15.50 -34.03 10.64
N TYR A 563 -16.22 -34.54 11.64
CA TYR A 563 -16.05 -34.15 13.04
C TYR A 563 -14.61 -34.40 13.51
N LEU A 564 -14.07 -35.61 13.25
CA LEU A 564 -12.69 -35.96 13.62
C LEU A 564 -11.65 -35.12 12.85
N GLN A 565 -11.86 -34.84 11.57
CA GLN A 565 -11.00 -33.96 10.78
C GLN A 565 -11.01 -32.51 11.31
N ALA A 566 -12.17 -31.97 11.65
CA ALA A 566 -12.29 -30.63 12.22
C ALA A 566 -11.65 -30.54 13.62
N LEU A 567 -11.79 -31.57 14.46
CA LEU A 567 -11.07 -31.66 15.74
C LEU A 567 -9.55 -31.68 15.54
N ASP A 568 -9.04 -32.45 14.58
CA ASP A 568 -7.60 -32.53 14.29
C ASP A 568 -7.04 -31.21 13.73
N GLN A 569 -7.81 -30.48 12.90
CA GLN A 569 -7.41 -29.13 12.47
C GLN A 569 -7.45 -28.11 13.61
N ALA A 570 -8.55 -28.06 14.36
CA ALA A 570 -8.69 -27.14 15.48
C ALA A 570 -7.61 -27.35 16.56
N ARG A 571 -7.37 -28.61 16.98
CA ARG A 571 -6.33 -28.94 17.97
C ARG A 571 -4.92 -28.60 17.48
N ALA A 572 -4.64 -28.72 16.18
CA ALA A 572 -3.35 -28.34 15.62
C ALA A 572 -3.16 -26.81 15.61
N ALA A 573 -4.19 -26.05 15.22
CA ALA A 573 -4.19 -24.58 15.25
C ALA A 573 -4.10 -24.03 16.68
N MET A 574 -4.81 -24.66 17.64
CA MET A 574 -4.83 -24.27 19.07
C MET A 574 -3.48 -24.43 19.79
N LYS A 575 -2.47 -25.08 19.17
CA LYS A 575 -1.08 -25.03 19.66
C LYS A 575 -0.46 -23.63 19.54
N GLN A 576 -1.04 -22.78 18.69
CA GLN A 576 -0.51 -21.47 18.30
C GLN A 576 -1.51 -20.32 18.51
N GLY A 577 -2.66 -20.56 19.16
CA GLY A 577 -3.69 -19.56 19.36
C GLY A 577 -4.83 -20.02 20.25
N ARG A 578 -5.78 -19.13 20.55
CA ARG A 578 -6.94 -19.40 21.41
C ARG A 578 -8.22 -19.46 20.60
N LEU A 579 -8.96 -20.57 20.68
CA LEU A 579 -10.27 -20.69 20.02
C LEU A 579 -11.27 -19.72 20.65
N LYS A 580 -11.86 -18.84 19.83
CA LYS A 580 -12.77 -17.77 20.24
C LYS A 580 -14.22 -18.03 19.85
N ALA A 581 -14.46 -18.65 18.69
CA ALA A 581 -15.80 -19.08 18.27
C ALA A 581 -15.73 -20.23 17.25
N ILE A 582 -16.88 -20.87 17.04
CA ILE A 582 -17.10 -21.85 15.97
C ILE A 582 -18.23 -21.31 15.09
N LEU A 583 -18.01 -21.32 13.77
CA LEU A 583 -18.97 -20.89 12.76
C LEU A 583 -19.48 -22.11 11.99
N TRP A 584 -20.79 -22.19 11.82
CA TRP A 584 -21.51 -23.28 11.17
C TRP A 584 -22.38 -22.75 10.03
N HIS A 585 -22.30 -23.37 8.85
CA HIS A 585 -23.33 -23.22 7.83
C HIS A 585 -23.58 -24.55 7.11
N GLN A 586 -24.71 -25.18 7.43
CA GLN A 586 -25.13 -26.45 6.84
C GLN A 586 -26.62 -26.65 7.09
N GLY A 587 -27.24 -27.43 6.20
CA GLY A 587 -28.58 -27.97 6.41
C GLY A 587 -29.32 -28.26 5.11
N GLU A 588 -28.83 -27.77 3.97
CA GLU A 588 -29.36 -28.07 2.65
C GLU A 588 -29.38 -29.59 2.41
N ASN A 589 -28.29 -30.30 2.74
CA ASN A 589 -28.23 -31.76 2.58
C ASN A 589 -29.01 -32.56 3.67
N ASP A 590 -29.58 -31.89 4.67
CA ASP A 590 -30.53 -32.46 5.64
C ASP A 590 -31.98 -32.02 5.34
N SER A 591 -32.20 -31.20 4.29
CA SER A 591 -33.51 -30.68 3.88
C SER A 591 -34.32 -31.63 2.98
N GLY A 592 -33.73 -32.77 2.59
CA GLY A 592 -34.35 -33.75 1.69
C GLY A 592 -35.28 -34.77 2.38
N ALA A 593 -35.15 -34.98 3.69
CA ALA A 593 -35.88 -36.01 4.43
C ALA A 593 -36.48 -35.48 5.74
N GLU A 594 -37.76 -35.76 5.98
CA GLU A 594 -38.52 -35.26 7.14
C GLU A 594 -37.87 -35.66 8.48
N GLN A 595 -37.37 -36.89 8.59
CA GLN A 595 -36.71 -37.39 9.79
C GLN A 595 -35.42 -36.62 10.12
N ASP A 596 -34.63 -36.26 9.11
CA ASP A 596 -33.41 -35.49 9.30
C ASP A 596 -33.75 -34.04 9.65
N ALA A 597 -34.63 -33.40 8.88
CA ALA A 597 -35.05 -32.02 9.13
C ALA A 597 -35.68 -31.84 10.54
N GLN A 598 -36.62 -32.70 10.95
CA GLN A 598 -37.28 -32.59 12.24
C GLN A 598 -36.38 -32.92 13.44
N SER A 599 -35.31 -33.69 13.23
CA SER A 599 -34.35 -34.04 14.29
C SER A 599 -33.14 -33.11 14.34
N TYR A 600 -33.06 -32.12 13.44
CA TYR A 600 -31.87 -31.31 13.18
C TYR A 600 -31.37 -30.54 14.42
N ALA A 601 -32.25 -29.81 15.11
CA ALA A 601 -31.86 -29.03 16.30
C ALA A 601 -31.23 -29.92 17.39
N ARG A 602 -31.83 -31.09 17.66
CA ARG A 602 -31.31 -32.05 18.64
C ARG A 602 -29.92 -32.58 18.26
N ARG A 603 -29.73 -32.94 16.98
CA ARG A 603 -28.43 -33.45 16.48
C ARG A 603 -27.35 -32.36 16.53
N LEU A 604 -27.70 -31.13 16.13
CA LEU A 604 -26.78 -29.99 16.15
C LEU A 604 -26.42 -29.58 17.59
N ALA A 605 -27.38 -29.53 18.52
CA ALA A 605 -27.11 -29.24 19.93
C ALA A 605 -26.13 -30.25 20.56
N GLY A 606 -26.30 -31.55 20.27
CA GLY A 606 -25.36 -32.59 20.68
C GLY A 606 -23.96 -32.37 20.11
N MET A 607 -23.86 -32.11 18.80
CA MET A 607 -22.59 -31.78 18.14
C MET A 607 -21.89 -30.56 18.76
N ILE A 608 -22.63 -29.49 19.09
CA ILE A 608 -22.07 -28.29 19.73
C ILE A 608 -21.49 -28.63 21.11
N GLN A 609 -22.20 -29.43 21.90
CA GLN A 609 -21.74 -29.90 23.21
C GLN A 609 -20.48 -30.76 23.07
N ASP A 610 -20.49 -31.75 22.18
CA ASP A 610 -19.36 -32.65 21.92
C ASP A 610 -18.13 -31.88 21.44
N LEU A 611 -18.26 -30.95 20.47
CA LEU A 611 -17.16 -30.10 20.00
C LEU A 611 -16.55 -29.26 21.13
N ARG A 612 -17.38 -28.60 21.95
CA ARG A 612 -16.92 -27.79 23.08
C ARG A 612 -16.17 -28.63 24.11
N GLN A 613 -16.64 -29.86 24.37
CA GLN A 613 -15.99 -30.81 25.27
C GLN A 613 -14.66 -31.33 24.70
N ASP A 614 -14.66 -31.88 23.48
CA ASP A 614 -13.49 -32.52 22.87
C ASP A 614 -12.39 -31.52 22.48
N LEU A 615 -12.71 -30.22 22.33
CA LEU A 615 -11.74 -29.14 22.18
C LEU A 615 -11.31 -28.50 23.51
N GLY A 616 -11.98 -28.81 24.64
CA GLY A 616 -11.75 -28.14 25.91
C GLY A 616 -12.06 -26.63 25.87
N ALA A 617 -12.99 -26.22 25.00
CA ALA A 617 -13.21 -24.82 24.63
C ALA A 617 -14.25 -24.09 25.49
N GLY A 618 -14.84 -24.76 26.49
CA GLY A 618 -15.88 -24.18 27.34
C GLY A 618 -17.10 -23.71 26.54
N GLU A 619 -17.74 -22.63 26.99
CA GLU A 619 -18.92 -22.06 26.31
C GLU A 619 -18.56 -21.01 25.24
N ILE A 620 -17.49 -21.21 24.44
CA ILE A 620 -17.21 -20.27 23.35
C ILE A 620 -18.41 -20.11 22.40
N PRO A 621 -18.68 -18.90 21.89
CA PRO A 621 -19.70 -18.63 20.88
C PRO A 621 -19.77 -19.67 19.76
N PHE A 622 -20.98 -20.16 19.50
CA PHE A 622 -21.29 -20.98 18.33
C PHE A 622 -22.32 -20.23 17.47
N ILE A 623 -21.97 -19.94 16.22
CA ILE A 623 -22.79 -19.09 15.35
C ILE A 623 -23.20 -19.91 14.12
N ALA A 624 -24.50 -20.08 13.93
CA ALA A 624 -25.06 -20.73 12.76
C ALA A 624 -25.65 -19.72 11.78
N GLY A 625 -25.83 -20.10 10.52
CA GLY A 625 -26.52 -19.30 9.51
C GLY A 625 -27.79 -19.98 9.04
N GLU A 626 -28.83 -19.19 8.75
CA GLU A 626 -30.01 -19.69 8.04
C GLU A 626 -29.63 -20.13 6.61
N LEU A 627 -30.26 -21.22 6.15
CA LEU A 627 -30.30 -21.57 4.73
C LEU A 627 -30.94 -20.43 3.92
N GLY A 628 -30.50 -20.25 2.68
CA GLY A 628 -30.93 -19.16 1.82
C GLY A 628 -32.45 -19.06 1.67
N ARG A 629 -33.01 -17.85 1.81
CA ARG A 629 -34.46 -17.64 1.74
C ARG A 629 -35.06 -18.03 0.38
N PHE A 630 -34.25 -18.06 -0.68
CA PHE A 630 -34.62 -18.63 -1.98
C PHE A 630 -35.06 -20.10 -1.88
N LEU A 631 -34.40 -20.94 -1.06
CA LEU A 631 -34.81 -22.33 -0.83
C LEU A 631 -36.11 -22.46 0.00
N VAL A 632 -36.54 -21.38 0.65
CA VAL A 632 -37.79 -21.33 1.42
C VAL A 632 -38.95 -20.82 0.58
N SER A 633 -38.71 -19.84 -0.30
CA SER A 633 -39.73 -19.27 -1.20
C SER A 633 -39.96 -20.10 -2.45
N ASP A 634 -38.93 -20.77 -2.94
CA ASP A 634 -38.90 -21.54 -4.19
C ASP A 634 -38.03 -22.81 -3.98
N PRO A 635 -38.53 -23.81 -3.21
CA PRO A 635 -37.73 -24.98 -2.84
C PRO A 635 -37.34 -25.83 -4.05
N ARG A 636 -36.15 -26.45 -3.97
CA ARG A 636 -35.73 -27.49 -4.92
C ARG A 636 -36.21 -28.86 -4.47
N ASP A 637 -36.32 -29.80 -5.41
CA ASP A 637 -36.70 -31.21 -5.14
C ASP A 637 -35.79 -31.91 -4.10
N ASP A 638 -34.53 -31.49 -4.01
CA ASP A 638 -33.53 -32.01 -3.05
C ASP A 638 -33.43 -31.20 -1.74
N THR A 639 -34.13 -30.07 -1.63
CA THR A 639 -34.17 -29.23 -0.41
C THR A 639 -35.58 -28.80 0.05
N PRO A 640 -36.65 -29.62 -0.09
CA PRO A 640 -38.03 -29.20 0.16
C PRO A 640 -38.29 -28.70 1.60
N LEU A 641 -37.48 -29.14 2.56
CA LEU A 641 -37.65 -28.82 3.98
C LEU A 641 -36.70 -27.72 4.50
N ALA A 642 -36.14 -26.90 3.62
CA ALA A 642 -35.24 -25.80 4.01
C ALA A 642 -35.88 -24.83 5.03
N LYS A 643 -37.21 -24.64 4.97
CA LYS A 643 -37.96 -23.89 5.99
C LYS A 643 -37.86 -24.56 7.37
N THR A 644 -38.10 -25.87 7.42
CA THR A 644 -38.02 -26.67 8.65
C THR A 644 -36.64 -26.60 9.28
N ILE A 645 -35.57 -26.68 8.48
CA ILE A 645 -34.19 -26.48 8.97
C ILE A 645 -34.00 -25.09 9.58
N ASN A 646 -34.47 -24.03 8.91
CA ASN A 646 -34.37 -22.66 9.44
C ASN A 646 -35.15 -22.47 10.75
N ASP A 647 -36.33 -23.07 10.87
CA ASP A 647 -37.12 -23.05 12.10
C ASP A 647 -36.41 -23.85 13.22
N GLN A 648 -35.77 -24.98 12.90
CA GLN A 648 -34.99 -25.80 13.82
C GLN A 648 -33.72 -25.07 14.31
N LEU A 649 -32.99 -24.38 13.42
CA LEU A 649 -31.85 -23.53 13.77
C LEU A 649 -32.25 -22.42 14.75
N ARG A 650 -33.31 -21.65 14.45
CA ARG A 650 -33.84 -20.63 15.38
C ARG A 650 -34.26 -21.23 16.72
N SER A 651 -34.79 -22.45 16.74
CA SER A 651 -35.24 -23.11 17.98
C SER A 651 -34.12 -23.42 18.99
N LEU A 652 -32.84 -23.26 18.61
CA LEU A 652 -31.70 -23.41 19.51
C LEU A 652 -31.35 -22.13 20.30
N GLU A 653 -31.84 -20.97 19.86
CA GLU A 653 -31.64 -19.72 20.59
C GLU A 653 -32.30 -19.78 21.98
N GLY A 654 -31.57 -19.35 23.01
CA GLY A 654 -31.98 -19.50 24.41
C GLY A 654 -31.95 -20.93 24.96
N ARG A 655 -31.74 -21.97 24.13
CA ARG A 655 -31.58 -23.37 24.58
C ARG A 655 -30.12 -23.83 24.63
N VAL A 656 -29.30 -23.37 23.68
CA VAL A 656 -27.85 -23.64 23.67
C VAL A 656 -27.11 -22.42 24.23
N PRO A 657 -26.26 -22.57 25.26
CA PRO A 657 -25.48 -21.45 25.78
C PRO A 657 -24.60 -20.80 24.70
N ARG A 658 -24.58 -19.47 24.66
CA ARG A 658 -23.80 -18.66 23.71
C ARG A 658 -23.93 -19.14 22.25
N TYR A 659 -25.19 -19.29 21.82
CA TYR A 659 -25.58 -19.59 20.45
C TYR A 659 -26.34 -18.40 19.85
N ALA A 660 -26.17 -18.17 18.55
CA ALA A 660 -27.03 -17.31 17.74
C ALA A 660 -27.19 -17.88 16.33
N VAL A 661 -28.31 -17.55 15.68
CA VAL A 661 -28.49 -17.80 14.24
C VAL A 661 -28.49 -16.49 13.45
N VAL A 662 -27.78 -16.47 12.34
CA VAL A 662 -27.61 -15.31 11.46
C VAL A 662 -28.59 -15.42 10.29
N SER A 663 -29.38 -14.37 10.06
CA SER A 663 -30.39 -14.40 9.01
C SER A 663 -29.79 -14.35 7.60
N SER A 664 -30.37 -15.13 6.69
CA SER A 664 -30.11 -15.14 5.25
C SER A 664 -31.04 -14.20 4.45
N GLU A 665 -31.79 -13.33 5.14
CA GLU A 665 -32.68 -12.35 4.51
C GLU A 665 -31.95 -11.44 3.53
N ARG A 666 -32.57 -11.16 2.37
CA ARG A 666 -32.03 -10.39 1.23
C ARG A 666 -30.76 -10.96 0.57
N LEU A 667 -30.23 -12.09 1.02
CA LEU A 667 -29.12 -12.77 0.35
C LEU A 667 -29.60 -13.50 -0.91
N THR A 668 -28.83 -13.38 -1.99
CA THR A 668 -29.12 -13.89 -3.32
C THR A 668 -28.29 -15.12 -3.69
N VAL A 669 -28.66 -15.77 -4.79
CA VAL A 669 -28.22 -17.12 -5.17
C VAL A 669 -27.59 -17.12 -6.56
N LEU A 670 -26.62 -18.01 -6.77
CA LEU A 670 -26.09 -18.33 -8.09
C LEU A 670 -27.14 -19.00 -8.98
N PRO A 671 -26.92 -19.07 -10.31
CA PRO A 671 -27.84 -19.76 -11.24
C PRO A 671 -28.12 -21.23 -10.93
N ASP A 672 -27.32 -21.86 -10.05
CA ASP A 672 -27.56 -23.22 -9.56
C ASP A 672 -28.70 -23.33 -8.54
N ARG A 673 -29.29 -22.21 -8.09
CA ARG A 673 -30.40 -22.14 -7.12
C ARG A 673 -30.09 -22.76 -5.75
N ILE A 674 -28.82 -22.97 -5.38
CA ILE A 674 -28.45 -23.56 -4.07
C ILE A 674 -27.30 -22.82 -3.37
N HIS A 675 -26.32 -22.29 -4.10
CA HIS A 675 -25.19 -21.58 -3.50
C HIS A 675 -25.41 -20.07 -3.49
N PHE A 676 -25.08 -19.41 -2.38
CA PHE A 676 -25.09 -17.95 -2.33
C PHE A 676 -24.07 -17.36 -3.32
N ASP A 677 -24.38 -16.19 -3.87
CA ASP A 677 -23.42 -15.44 -4.68
C ASP A 677 -22.34 -14.75 -3.83
N SER A 678 -21.31 -14.21 -4.50
CA SER A 678 -20.16 -13.58 -3.84
C SER A 678 -20.58 -12.41 -2.96
N ALA A 679 -21.39 -11.47 -3.48
CA ALA A 679 -21.86 -10.31 -2.73
C ALA A 679 -22.61 -10.73 -1.44
N SER A 680 -23.45 -11.75 -1.56
CA SER A 680 -24.20 -12.33 -0.44
C SER A 680 -23.29 -12.97 0.59
N LEU A 681 -22.27 -13.73 0.19
CA LEU A 681 -21.32 -14.35 1.12
C LEU A 681 -20.44 -13.31 1.84
N ARG A 682 -20.11 -12.20 1.19
CA ARG A 682 -19.44 -11.05 1.82
C ARG A 682 -20.30 -10.44 2.93
N GLU A 683 -21.56 -10.14 2.63
CA GLU A 683 -22.50 -9.60 3.61
C GLU A 683 -22.78 -10.61 4.74
N PHE A 684 -22.94 -11.90 4.41
CA PHE A 684 -23.20 -12.94 5.41
C PHE A 684 -22.04 -13.04 6.40
N GLY A 685 -20.79 -13.01 5.92
CA GLY A 685 -19.60 -12.97 6.78
C GLY A 685 -19.62 -11.78 7.75
N GLN A 686 -20.00 -10.59 7.28
CA GLN A 686 -20.16 -9.41 8.14
C GLN A 686 -21.25 -9.63 9.22
N ARG A 687 -22.43 -10.16 8.85
CA ARG A 687 -23.52 -10.47 9.79
C ARG A 687 -23.12 -11.51 10.85
N TYR A 688 -22.32 -12.53 10.49
CA TYR A 688 -21.73 -13.46 11.47
C TYR A 688 -20.79 -12.74 12.47
N ALA A 689 -20.03 -11.75 12.00
CA ALA A 689 -19.11 -10.98 12.84
C ALA A 689 -19.86 -10.00 13.76
N GLU A 690 -20.99 -9.45 13.31
CA GLU A 690 -21.91 -8.66 14.12
C GLU A 690 -22.57 -9.52 15.21
N ALA A 691 -23.08 -10.72 14.85
CA ALA A 691 -23.64 -11.67 15.81
C ALA A 691 -22.64 -12.05 16.90
N LEU A 692 -21.36 -12.27 16.54
CA LEU A 692 -20.30 -12.52 17.53
C LEU A 692 -20.11 -11.33 18.49
N ARG A 693 -20.09 -10.09 17.97
CA ARG A 693 -19.92 -8.88 18.79
C ARG A 693 -21.11 -8.59 19.69
N ALA A 694 -22.31 -8.98 19.27
CA ALA A 694 -23.53 -8.84 20.08
C ALA A 694 -23.54 -9.78 21.29
N MET A 695 -22.83 -10.92 21.22
CA MET A 695 -22.60 -11.78 22.38
C MET A 695 -21.61 -11.11 23.34
N LYS A 696 -22.10 -10.72 24.53
CA LYS A 696 -21.23 -10.19 25.60
C LYS A 696 -20.10 -11.20 25.95
N PRO A 697 -18.91 -10.71 26.38
CA PRO A 697 -17.72 -11.52 26.60
C PRO A 697 -17.90 -12.78 27.46
#